data_AF-A0AAW1LZZ6-F1
#
_entry.id   AF-A0AAW1LZZ6-F1
#
_cell.length_a   1.000
_cell.length_b   1.000
_cell.length_c   1.000
_cell.angle_alpha   90.00
_cell.angle_beta   90.00
_cell.angle_gamma   90.00
#
_symmetry.space_group_name_H-M   'P 1'
#
loop_
_entity.id
_entity.type
_entity.pdbx_description
1 polymer ?
#
loop_
_entity_poly.entity_id
_entity_poly.type
_entity_poly.pdbx_seq_one_letter_code
_entity_poly.pdbx_strand_id
1 'polypeptide(L)'
;MKPLLRGQLSDMRAINECGDHIKSKYNFTDDDSFLVAEGIDKPSEMNCDSLVDGLKGDTDPRTAHVEKLIKVCSNMKHKYLSSFYARLSLAQEEFHKSYTQVCDSLSDEDLKNGLWWLDALQHIASNKEAARELSHKIEDAVLPNKTITKSSRIASRFKSMSSLKYYIKTGVDSLEASRKKVLDHLLEIDERMKNPRDEDVSRVRNCSGCYLNRDGPLCVHCELNKSFQAYEARLFLKQRNDGGVIESAEEALELQKRNVERNSFMSNLEQKSTVSGKRDVGKMLVVSRSPSELEIILGVIKSYFRAQLGREGVSEANRHLLLLEGMRKEYAHARSLATVQAQVLLAHDEIKMATSRLRLKENNDDDKSIDALSLEELDVASIENSSEKFVSLAALSRVRGKLRYLQGLVTCKHKPKSDGEAAAPSKNETNVKTVVDMCPVCQETLHNQRMVFQCGHVTCCKCLIAISERNVVPNGNQQANSITCPTCRQRSDFESIAFADDTPNMSSNIKERNFEASVTVQGSYGTKIEAITRRILWIKSTDDKAKVLVFSSWNDVLDVLEHAFAANEISYVRMKGGRKRSQAAISIFKGEDAAENVSDNKNEKGKFVQVLLLLIQHGANGLNLLEAQHVVLVEPLLNPALEAQAISRVHRIGQTKETLIHRFMVKNTVEESLYKLNKSRNSSSFISGNKKNQDQPVLTVKDVESLFSTTPPTNNVACSTNNDAQTESLTHLPPSVAAAIAAERRLGQSRT
;
A
#
# COMPACT_ATOMS: atom_id res chain seq x y z
N MET A 1 -9.12 67.67 -3.55
CA MET A 1 -8.73 66.28 -3.86
C MET A 1 -9.91 65.33 -4.17
N LYS A 2 -11.13 65.83 -4.40
CA LYS A 2 -12.29 65.02 -4.84
C LYS A 2 -12.38 64.64 -6.35
N PRO A 3 -11.59 65.18 -7.32
CA PRO A 3 -11.74 64.75 -8.73
C PRO A 3 -10.84 63.56 -9.14
N LEU A 4 -9.78 63.24 -8.41
CA LEU A 4 -8.82 62.19 -8.80
C LEU A 4 -9.28 60.76 -8.47
N LEU A 5 -10.35 60.60 -7.69
CA LEU A 5 -10.91 59.30 -7.29
C LEU A 5 -12.01 58.78 -8.23
N ARG A 6 -12.49 59.60 -9.18
CA ARG A 6 -13.51 59.17 -10.16
C ARG A 6 -12.92 58.48 -11.40
N GLY A 7 -11.62 58.67 -11.67
CA GLY A 7 -10.94 58.11 -12.83
C GLY A 7 -10.53 56.64 -12.70
N GLN A 8 -10.53 56.07 -11.50
CA GLN A 8 -10.16 54.66 -11.25
C GLN A 8 -11.36 53.73 -11.03
N LEU A 9 -12.59 54.24 -11.13
CA LEU A 9 -13.82 53.42 -11.16
C LEU A 9 -14.14 52.91 -12.58
N SER A 10 -13.37 53.33 -13.59
CA SER A 10 -13.48 52.89 -14.98
C SER A 10 -12.94 51.47 -15.20
N ASP A 11 -11.96 51.03 -14.40
CA ASP A 11 -11.29 49.73 -14.54
C ASP A 11 -12.07 48.56 -13.91
N MET A 12 -13.11 48.84 -13.11
CA MET A 12 -14.05 47.81 -12.62
C MET A 12 -15.05 47.34 -13.69
N ARG A 13 -15.15 48.01 -14.85
CA ARG A 13 -16.01 47.56 -15.96
C ARG A 13 -15.45 46.34 -16.69
N ALA A 14 -14.13 46.14 -16.68
CA ALA A 14 -13.48 44.99 -17.33
C ALA A 14 -13.63 43.66 -16.55
N ILE A 15 -14.18 43.71 -15.33
CA ILE A 15 -14.33 42.53 -14.45
C ILE A 15 -15.68 41.83 -14.69
N ASN A 16 -16.71 42.55 -15.14
CA ASN A 16 -18.02 41.98 -15.46
C ASN A 16 -18.04 41.19 -16.79
N GLU A 17 -17.14 41.49 -17.73
CA GLU A 17 -17.08 40.77 -19.03
C GLU A 17 -16.63 39.31 -18.88
N CYS A 18 -15.88 38.97 -17.82
CA CYS A 18 -15.40 37.60 -17.58
C CYS A 18 -16.48 36.67 -17.00
N GLY A 19 -17.45 37.23 -16.25
CA GLY A 19 -18.59 36.49 -15.71
C GLY A 19 -19.66 36.21 -16.76
N ASP A 20 -19.90 37.17 -17.66
CA ASP A 20 -20.88 37.04 -18.75
C ASP A 20 -20.38 36.12 -19.89
N HIS A 21 -19.05 36.02 -20.08
CA HIS A 21 -18.45 35.09 -21.04
C HIS A 21 -18.57 33.62 -20.64
N ILE A 22 -18.72 33.33 -19.34
CA ILE A 22 -18.90 31.97 -18.79
C ILE A 22 -20.39 31.64 -18.63
N LYS A 23 -21.22 32.60 -18.19
CA LYS A 23 -22.70 32.45 -18.17
C LYS A 23 -23.29 32.20 -19.56
N SER A 24 -22.75 32.82 -20.61
CA SER A 24 -23.24 32.60 -21.99
C SER A 24 -22.77 31.28 -22.64
N LYS A 25 -21.70 30.65 -22.14
CA LYS A 25 -21.09 29.44 -22.75
C LYS A 25 -21.57 28.12 -22.13
N TYR A 26 -22.11 28.17 -20.91
CA TYR A 26 -22.67 27.02 -20.18
C TYR A 26 -24.18 27.18 -19.93
N ASN A 27 -24.94 27.61 -20.95
CA ASN A 27 -26.40 27.43 -20.98
C ASN A 27 -26.70 25.92 -21.02
N PHE A 28 -26.79 25.28 -19.86
CA PHE A 28 -27.54 24.04 -19.73
C PHE A 28 -29.01 24.44 -19.71
N THR A 29 -29.66 24.34 -20.88
CA THR A 29 -31.11 24.23 -20.93
C THR A 29 -31.51 22.93 -20.23
N ASP A 30 -32.51 22.98 -19.37
CA ASP A 30 -33.10 21.85 -18.63
C ASP A 30 -33.72 20.74 -19.52
N ASP A 31 -33.37 20.67 -20.81
CA ASP A 31 -33.99 19.78 -21.81
C ASP A 31 -33.02 18.92 -22.63
N ASP A 32 -31.73 18.86 -22.29
CA ASP A 32 -30.84 17.82 -22.83
C ASP A 32 -30.71 16.66 -21.85
N SER A 33 -31.65 15.73 -21.97
CA SER A 33 -31.55 14.38 -21.41
C SER A 33 -30.28 13.70 -21.91
N PHE A 34 -29.19 13.85 -21.16
CA PHE A 34 -27.97 13.09 -21.36
C PHE A 34 -28.28 11.61 -21.18
N LEU A 35 -28.02 10.82 -22.22
CA LEU A 35 -28.23 9.38 -22.28
C LEU A 35 -27.61 8.69 -21.07
N VAL A 36 -28.45 8.45 -20.06
CA VAL A 36 -28.23 7.45 -19.03
C VAL A 36 -28.19 6.12 -19.76
N ALA A 37 -27.01 5.52 -19.87
CA ALA A 37 -26.89 4.11 -20.17
C ALA A 37 -27.39 3.35 -18.93
N GLU A 38 -28.72 3.24 -18.80
CA GLU A 38 -29.35 2.24 -17.95
C GLU A 38 -29.06 0.86 -18.56
N GLY A 39 -28.60 -0.06 -17.71
CA GLY A 39 -28.37 -1.46 -18.09
C GLY A 39 -26.90 -1.88 -18.05
N ILE A 40 -26.28 -1.88 -16.86
CA ILE A 40 -25.14 -2.75 -16.61
C ILE A 40 -25.64 -3.90 -15.73
N ASP A 41 -26.03 -4.97 -16.41
CA ASP A 41 -26.16 -6.29 -15.82
C ASP A 41 -24.86 -6.72 -15.13
N LYS A 42 -25.03 -7.60 -14.12
CA LYS A 42 -23.96 -8.23 -13.33
C LYS A 42 -22.73 -8.62 -14.15
N PRO A 43 -21.52 -8.60 -13.58
CA PRO A 43 -20.28 -8.89 -14.30
C PRO A 43 -20.25 -10.35 -14.72
N SER A 44 -20.66 -10.65 -15.95
CA SER A 44 -20.33 -11.91 -16.61
C SER A 44 -18.87 -11.86 -17.04
N GLU A 45 -18.06 -12.80 -16.55
CA GLU A 45 -16.72 -13.07 -17.06
C GLU A 45 -16.78 -13.31 -18.58
N MET A 46 -16.49 -12.27 -19.37
CA MET A 46 -16.39 -12.41 -20.83
C MET A 46 -15.04 -13.05 -21.17
N ASN A 47 -15.11 -14.36 -21.42
CA ASN A 47 -14.02 -15.20 -21.87
C ASN A 47 -13.65 -14.84 -23.33
N CYS A 48 -12.39 -14.46 -23.58
CA CYS A 48 -11.89 -14.04 -24.90
C CYS A 48 -12.00 -15.14 -25.99
N ASP A 49 -12.29 -16.38 -25.63
CA ASP A 49 -12.36 -17.52 -26.56
C ASP A 49 -13.72 -17.70 -27.27
N SER A 50 -14.74 -16.90 -26.96
CA SER A 50 -16.13 -17.19 -27.40
C SER A 50 -16.67 -16.37 -28.59
N LEU A 51 -15.87 -15.50 -29.22
CA LEU A 51 -16.32 -14.68 -30.36
C LEU A 51 -15.85 -15.23 -31.72
N VAL A 52 -16.05 -16.52 -31.96
CA VAL A 52 -15.87 -17.16 -33.27
C VAL A 52 -17.18 -17.79 -33.69
N ASP A 53 -18.20 -16.99 -34.04
CA ASP A 53 -19.16 -17.40 -35.07
C ASP A 53 -20.06 -16.26 -35.52
N GLY A 54 -20.27 -16.21 -36.84
CA GLY A 54 -21.36 -15.51 -37.49
C GLY A 54 -21.08 -14.07 -37.93
N LEU A 55 -20.70 -13.88 -39.20
CA LEU A 55 -21.38 -12.98 -40.15
C LEU A 55 -20.83 -13.29 -41.56
N LYS A 56 -21.68 -13.89 -42.41
CA LYS A 56 -21.43 -14.07 -43.85
C LYS A 56 -21.75 -12.76 -44.56
N GLY A 57 -20.74 -12.11 -45.13
CA GLY A 57 -20.87 -10.97 -46.03
C GLY A 57 -19.56 -10.78 -46.79
N ASP A 58 -19.63 -10.51 -48.10
CA ASP A 58 -18.52 -10.38 -49.06
C ASP A 58 -17.60 -9.18 -48.75
N THR A 59 -16.83 -9.28 -47.68
CA THR A 59 -15.65 -8.44 -47.44
C THR A 59 -14.44 -9.34 -47.29
N ASP A 60 -13.32 -8.96 -47.91
CA ASP A 60 -12.06 -9.71 -47.87
C ASP A 60 -11.74 -10.10 -46.40
N PRO A 61 -11.54 -11.41 -46.09
CA PRO A 61 -11.40 -11.90 -44.73
C PRO A 61 -10.28 -11.24 -43.93
N ARG A 62 -9.29 -10.64 -44.61
CA ARG A 62 -8.23 -9.85 -43.96
C ARG A 62 -8.75 -8.51 -43.42
N THR A 63 -9.62 -7.83 -44.15
CA THR A 63 -10.20 -6.53 -43.77
C THR A 63 -11.17 -6.68 -42.60
N ALA A 64 -12.02 -7.71 -42.64
CA ALA A 64 -12.95 -8.03 -41.54
C ALA A 64 -12.21 -8.37 -40.21
N HIS A 65 -11.07 -9.06 -40.30
CA HIS A 65 -10.24 -9.34 -39.13
C HIS A 65 -9.59 -8.07 -38.56
N VAL A 66 -9.07 -7.19 -39.43
CA VAL A 66 -8.46 -5.91 -39.02
C VAL A 66 -9.49 -5.01 -38.33
N GLU A 67 -10.70 -4.88 -38.89
CA GLU A 67 -11.79 -4.13 -38.27
C GLU A 67 -12.16 -4.66 -36.89
N LYS A 68 -12.19 -5.99 -36.72
CA LYS A 68 -12.42 -6.64 -35.43
C LYS A 68 -11.34 -6.29 -34.41
N LEU A 69 -10.06 -6.27 -34.82
CA LEU A 69 -8.95 -5.87 -33.95
C LEU A 69 -9.04 -4.39 -33.54
N ILE A 70 -9.36 -3.49 -34.48
CA ILE A 70 -9.56 -2.07 -34.20
C ILE A 70 -10.67 -1.86 -33.18
N LYS A 71 -11.77 -2.63 -33.28
CA LYS A 71 -12.88 -2.59 -32.33
C LYS A 71 -12.46 -3.08 -30.94
N VAL A 72 -11.69 -4.17 -30.85
CA VAL A 72 -11.16 -4.67 -29.57
C VAL A 72 -10.22 -3.65 -28.92
N CYS A 73 -9.29 -3.08 -29.68
CA CYS A 73 -8.37 -2.05 -29.19
C CYS A 73 -9.12 -0.81 -28.69
N SER A 74 -10.11 -0.34 -29.45
CA SER A 74 -10.96 0.80 -29.04
C SER A 74 -11.72 0.51 -27.75
N ASN A 75 -12.28 -0.69 -27.60
CA ASN A 75 -12.98 -1.11 -26.39
C ASN A 75 -12.04 -1.19 -25.17
N MET A 76 -10.82 -1.73 -25.33
CA MET A 76 -9.83 -1.77 -24.25
C MET A 76 -9.41 -0.36 -23.82
N LYS A 77 -9.16 0.54 -24.77
CA LYS A 77 -8.84 1.94 -24.50
C LYS A 77 -9.97 2.63 -23.74
N HIS A 78 -11.21 2.46 -24.20
CA HIS A 78 -12.38 3.04 -23.55
C HIS A 78 -12.57 2.50 -22.13
N LYS A 79 -12.45 1.17 -21.93
CA LYS A 79 -12.56 0.53 -20.62
C LYS A 79 -11.49 0.99 -19.63
N TYR A 80 -10.28 1.25 -20.10
CA TYR A 80 -9.21 1.79 -19.25
C TYR A 80 -9.55 3.22 -18.81
N LEU A 81 -9.88 4.08 -19.78
CA LEU A 81 -10.13 5.51 -19.55
C LEU A 81 -11.44 5.79 -18.80
N SER A 82 -12.43 4.91 -18.86
CA SER A 82 -13.76 5.15 -18.26
C SER A 82 -13.69 5.41 -16.75
N SER A 83 -12.78 4.74 -16.04
CA SER A 83 -12.59 4.96 -14.60
C SER A 83 -12.03 6.36 -14.28
N PHE A 84 -11.15 6.89 -15.14
CA PHE A 84 -10.56 8.22 -15.00
C PHE A 84 -11.55 9.32 -15.36
N TYR A 85 -12.32 9.13 -16.44
CA TYR A 85 -13.36 10.10 -16.83
C TYR A 85 -14.52 10.16 -15.84
N ALA A 86 -14.91 9.04 -15.23
CA ALA A 86 -15.91 9.05 -14.16
C ALA A 86 -15.44 9.88 -12.94
N ARG A 87 -14.17 9.73 -12.55
CA ARG A 87 -13.57 10.53 -11.47
C ARG A 87 -13.43 12.00 -11.84
N LEU A 88 -13.12 12.29 -13.11
CA LEU A 88 -13.06 13.66 -13.63
C LEU A 88 -14.42 14.34 -13.53
N SER A 89 -15.48 13.68 -13.97
CA SER A 89 -16.84 14.20 -13.94
C SER A 89 -17.30 14.55 -12.50
N LEU A 90 -17.03 13.67 -11.53
CA LEU A 90 -17.34 13.95 -10.12
C LEU A 90 -16.55 15.15 -9.58
N ALA A 91 -15.27 15.27 -9.93
CA ALA A 91 -14.45 16.40 -9.50
C ALA A 91 -14.88 17.72 -10.14
N GLN A 92 -15.33 17.69 -11.41
CA GLN A 92 -15.90 18.84 -12.10
C GLN A 92 -17.20 19.31 -11.44
N GLU A 93 -18.09 18.38 -11.07
CA GLU A 93 -19.36 18.70 -10.41
C GLU A 93 -19.14 19.38 -9.05
N GLU A 94 -18.27 18.81 -8.20
CA GLU A 94 -17.97 19.37 -6.88
C GLU A 94 -17.27 20.73 -6.95
N PHE A 95 -16.37 20.90 -7.93
CA PHE A 95 -15.76 22.19 -8.20
C PHE A 95 -16.80 23.22 -8.67
N HIS A 96 -17.67 22.84 -9.61
CA HIS A 96 -18.71 23.73 -10.14
C HIS A 96 -19.64 24.24 -9.03
N LYS A 97 -20.11 23.36 -8.13
CA LYS A 97 -20.92 23.75 -6.97
C LYS A 97 -20.23 24.83 -6.12
N SER A 98 -18.96 24.65 -5.80
CA SER A 98 -18.20 25.63 -5.00
C SER A 98 -17.89 26.92 -5.77
N TYR A 99 -17.61 26.81 -7.07
CA TYR A 99 -17.31 27.96 -7.93
C TYR A 99 -18.54 28.86 -8.07
N THR A 100 -19.69 28.28 -8.37
CA THR A 100 -20.96 29.02 -8.50
C THR A 100 -21.32 29.72 -7.19
N GLN A 101 -21.20 29.04 -6.04
CA GLN A 101 -21.43 29.64 -4.72
C GLN A 101 -20.57 30.89 -4.47
N VAL A 102 -19.28 30.86 -4.85
CA VAL A 102 -18.37 31.99 -4.68
C VAL A 102 -18.67 33.11 -5.69
N CYS A 103 -18.94 32.76 -6.94
CA CYS A 103 -19.30 33.74 -7.98
C CYS A 103 -20.61 34.48 -7.67
N ASP A 104 -21.64 33.77 -7.20
CA ASP A 104 -22.90 34.37 -6.78
C ASP A 104 -22.67 35.37 -5.64
N SER A 105 -21.85 34.98 -4.65
CA SER A 105 -21.47 35.84 -3.52
C SER A 105 -20.68 37.10 -3.95
N LEU A 106 -19.86 37.01 -5.00
CA LEU A 106 -19.11 38.14 -5.58
C LEU A 106 -19.97 39.04 -6.47
N SER A 107 -21.00 38.47 -7.12
CA SER A 107 -21.90 39.19 -8.02
C SER A 107 -22.91 40.08 -7.29
N ASP A 108 -23.14 39.80 -6.01
CA ASP A 108 -24.02 40.55 -5.11
C ASP A 108 -23.53 42.01 -4.95
N GLU A 109 -24.27 42.94 -5.56
CA GLU A 109 -24.02 44.40 -5.61
C GLU A 109 -23.76 45.02 -4.23
N ASP A 110 -24.33 44.45 -3.16
CA ASP A 110 -24.17 44.95 -1.80
C ASP A 110 -22.73 44.75 -1.27
N LEU A 111 -21.97 43.75 -1.74
CA LEU A 111 -20.54 43.54 -1.36
C LEU A 111 -19.63 44.50 -2.14
N LYS A 112 -20.04 44.86 -3.37
CA LYS A 112 -19.27 45.75 -4.24
C LYS A 112 -19.30 47.19 -3.74
N ASN A 113 -20.41 47.58 -3.10
CA ASN A 113 -20.60 48.92 -2.53
C ASN A 113 -20.31 48.99 -1.02
N GLY A 114 -20.54 47.92 -0.26
CA GLY A 114 -20.37 47.85 1.19
C GLY A 114 -18.94 47.52 1.63
N LEU A 115 -18.04 48.50 1.61
CA LEU A 115 -16.72 48.37 2.23
C LEU A 115 -16.83 48.63 3.74
N TRP A 116 -17.61 47.80 4.44
CA TRP A 116 -17.92 47.93 5.88
C TRP A 116 -16.68 48.16 6.76
N TRP A 117 -15.54 47.55 6.38
CA TRP A 117 -14.27 47.70 7.08
C TRP A 117 -13.58 49.05 6.78
N LEU A 118 -13.80 49.66 5.62
CA LEU A 118 -13.35 51.02 5.34
C LEU A 118 -14.08 52.05 6.18
N ASP A 119 -15.40 51.91 6.29
CA ASP A 119 -16.23 52.81 7.08
C ASP A 119 -15.86 52.69 8.57
N ALA A 120 -15.71 51.44 9.05
CA ALA A 120 -15.21 51.17 10.41
C ALA A 120 -13.85 51.82 10.67
N LEU A 121 -12.87 51.65 9.76
CA LEU A 121 -11.54 52.24 9.92
C LEU A 121 -11.52 53.77 9.80
N GLN A 122 -12.41 54.38 9.02
CA GLN A 122 -12.56 55.83 8.93
C GLN A 122 -13.08 56.43 10.25
N HIS A 123 -13.99 55.75 10.94
CA HIS A 123 -14.51 56.22 12.24
C HIS A 123 -13.44 56.27 13.34
N ILE A 124 -12.46 55.36 13.33
CA ILE A 124 -11.36 55.34 14.31
C ILE A 124 -10.16 56.18 13.90
N ALA A 125 -10.01 56.54 12.62
CA ALA A 125 -8.87 57.33 12.15
C ALA A 125 -8.70 58.67 12.89
N SER A 126 -9.78 59.22 13.46
CA SER A 126 -9.77 60.44 14.28
C SER A 126 -9.41 60.22 15.76
N ASN A 127 -9.48 58.99 16.29
CA ASN A 127 -9.21 58.66 17.70
C ASN A 127 -7.91 57.84 17.85
N LYS A 128 -6.84 58.49 18.31
CA LYS A 128 -5.51 57.90 18.46
C LYS A 128 -5.40 56.78 19.51
N GLU A 129 -6.27 56.78 20.53
CA GLU A 129 -6.24 55.76 21.60
C GLU A 129 -6.94 54.48 21.14
N ALA A 130 -8.14 54.62 20.57
CA ALA A 130 -8.88 53.50 19.98
C ALA A 130 -8.10 52.85 18.82
N ALA A 131 -7.41 53.65 17.99
CA ALA A 131 -6.54 53.14 16.92
C ALA A 131 -5.37 52.29 17.45
N ARG A 132 -4.77 52.68 18.58
CA ARG A 132 -3.70 51.91 19.23
C ARG A 132 -4.22 50.60 19.84
N GLU A 133 -5.40 50.65 20.47
CA GLU A 133 -6.04 49.47 21.04
C GLU A 133 -6.39 48.44 19.96
N LEU A 134 -6.98 48.88 18.85
CA LEU A 134 -7.30 48.01 17.70
C LEU A 134 -6.03 47.38 17.11
N SER A 135 -4.95 48.16 16.97
CA SER A 135 -3.66 47.65 16.47
C SER A 135 -3.10 46.54 17.37
N HIS A 136 -3.14 46.73 18.69
CA HIS A 136 -2.68 45.72 19.65
C HIS A 136 -3.53 44.44 19.61
N LYS A 137 -4.86 44.57 19.47
CA LYS A 137 -5.76 43.42 19.33
C LYS A 137 -5.51 42.64 18.03
N ILE A 138 -5.17 43.33 16.94
CA ILE A 138 -4.76 42.68 15.68
C ILE A 138 -3.43 41.94 15.86
N GLU A 139 -2.44 42.58 16.49
CA GLU A 139 -1.13 41.96 16.74
C GLU A 139 -1.23 40.70 17.60
N ASP A 140 -2.00 40.75 18.69
CA ASP A 140 -2.23 39.58 19.56
C ASP A 140 -2.97 38.44 18.82
N ALA A 141 -3.89 38.75 17.92
CA ALA A 141 -4.68 37.75 17.19
C ALA A 141 -3.88 37.03 16.08
N VAL A 142 -2.94 37.72 15.43
CA VAL A 142 -2.11 37.12 14.37
C VAL A 142 -0.96 36.27 14.95
N LEU A 143 -0.50 36.54 16.19
CA LEU A 143 0.52 35.73 16.88
C LEU A 143 0.03 35.18 18.23
N PRO A 144 -0.71 34.06 18.24
CA PRO A 144 -1.19 33.45 19.48
C PRO A 144 -0.07 32.86 20.37
N ASN A 145 1.13 32.57 19.81
CA ASN A 145 2.26 31.98 20.54
C ASN A 145 3.38 33.00 20.80
N LYS A 146 3.41 33.58 22.01
CA LYS A 146 4.38 34.61 22.46
C LYS A 146 5.83 34.14 22.67
N THR A 147 6.20 32.91 22.31
CA THR A 147 7.49 32.30 22.71
C THR A 147 8.67 32.50 21.76
N ILE A 148 8.52 33.22 20.64
CA ILE A 148 9.62 33.39 19.68
C ILE A 148 9.93 34.89 19.52
N THR A 149 11.16 35.23 19.95
CA THR A 149 11.99 36.43 19.72
C THR A 149 11.35 37.72 19.19
N LYS A 150 11.78 38.84 19.80
CA LYS A 150 11.41 40.26 19.63
C LYS A 150 11.45 40.86 18.20
N SER A 151 11.30 40.11 17.12
CA SER A 151 11.30 40.64 15.74
C SER A 151 10.01 40.38 14.94
N SER A 152 8.95 39.84 15.52
CA SER A 152 7.64 39.82 14.86
C SER A 152 7.13 41.25 14.70
N ARG A 153 7.21 41.76 13.48
CA ARG A 153 7.10 43.18 13.13
C ARG A 153 5.80 43.49 12.39
N ILE A 154 4.68 42.86 12.74
CA ILE A 154 3.35 43.26 12.23
C ILE A 154 3.06 44.74 12.58
N ALA A 155 3.41 45.16 13.80
CA ALA A 155 3.43 46.55 14.27
C ALA A 155 4.23 47.51 13.35
N SER A 156 5.20 46.98 12.60
CA SER A 156 6.07 47.80 11.73
C SER A 156 5.51 48.00 10.32
N ARG A 157 4.56 47.15 9.87
CA ARG A 157 3.99 47.21 8.52
C ARG A 157 2.91 48.26 8.36
N PHE A 158 2.11 48.49 9.40
CA PHE A 158 1.15 49.58 9.42
C PHE A 158 1.44 50.52 10.59
N LYS A 159 2.16 51.61 10.30
CA LYS A 159 2.44 52.69 11.27
C LYS A 159 1.19 53.54 11.59
N SER A 160 0.11 53.36 10.83
CA SER A 160 -1.14 54.12 10.94
C SER A 160 -2.35 53.32 10.46
N MET A 161 -3.56 53.72 10.87
CA MET A 161 -4.82 53.14 10.36
C MET A 161 -4.98 53.32 8.84
N SER A 162 -4.43 54.40 8.28
CA SER A 162 -4.35 54.59 6.83
C SER A 162 -3.51 53.51 6.16
N SER A 163 -2.38 53.12 6.77
CA SER A 163 -1.52 52.05 6.26
C SER A 163 -2.20 50.68 6.35
N LEU A 164 -2.97 50.41 7.42
CA LEU A 164 -3.79 49.20 7.55
C LEU A 164 -4.88 49.12 6.48
N LYS A 165 -5.54 50.25 6.18
CA LYS A 165 -6.51 50.36 5.09
C LYS A 165 -5.89 49.97 3.73
N TYR A 166 -4.72 50.51 3.40
CA TYR A 166 -4.03 50.15 2.16
C TYR A 166 -3.62 48.68 2.15
N TYR A 167 -3.15 48.15 3.27
CA TYR A 167 -2.78 46.73 3.38
C TYR A 167 -3.97 45.80 3.11
N ILE A 168 -5.13 46.05 3.72
CA ILE A 168 -6.35 45.25 3.48
C ILE A 168 -6.79 45.37 2.02
N LYS A 169 -6.82 46.59 1.46
CA LYS A 169 -7.23 46.81 0.07
C LYS A 169 -6.33 46.06 -0.91
N THR A 170 -5.02 46.26 -0.83
CA THR A 170 -4.04 45.58 -1.68
C THR A 170 -4.08 44.06 -1.47
N GLY A 171 -4.32 43.60 -0.24
CA GLY A 171 -4.45 42.17 0.09
C GLY A 171 -5.66 41.52 -0.59
N VAL A 172 -6.83 42.15 -0.51
CA VAL A 172 -8.06 41.67 -1.20
C VAL A 172 -7.87 41.68 -2.71
N ASP A 173 -7.35 42.78 -3.29
CA ASP A 173 -7.15 42.90 -4.73
C ASP A 173 -6.15 41.86 -5.26
N SER A 174 -5.06 41.61 -4.52
CA SER A 174 -4.06 40.59 -4.87
C SER A 174 -4.59 39.17 -4.72
N LEU A 175 -5.44 38.92 -3.71
CA LEU A 175 -6.11 37.64 -3.51
C LEU A 175 -7.03 37.32 -4.69
N GLU A 176 -7.88 38.27 -5.09
CA GLU A 176 -8.79 38.13 -6.22
C GLU A 176 -8.05 37.94 -7.54
N ALA A 177 -6.99 38.72 -7.79
CA ALA A 177 -6.15 38.55 -8.98
C ALA A 177 -5.49 37.16 -9.03
N SER A 178 -5.02 36.65 -7.89
CA SER A 178 -4.43 35.31 -7.81
C SER A 178 -5.46 34.19 -7.99
N ARG A 179 -6.69 34.36 -7.46
CA ARG A 179 -7.82 33.46 -7.70
C ARG A 179 -8.13 33.39 -9.19
N LYS A 180 -8.37 34.53 -9.83
CA LYS A 180 -8.69 34.62 -11.27
C LYS A 180 -7.66 33.88 -12.12
N LYS A 181 -6.36 34.15 -11.89
CA LYS A 181 -5.27 33.49 -12.61
C LYS A 181 -5.28 31.96 -12.48
N VAL A 182 -5.62 31.43 -11.31
CA VAL A 182 -5.72 29.97 -11.09
C VAL A 182 -6.93 29.40 -11.82
N LEU A 183 -8.09 30.05 -11.69
CA LEU A 183 -9.34 29.56 -12.28
C LEU A 183 -9.34 29.61 -13.80
N ASP A 184 -8.86 30.71 -14.40
CA ASP A 184 -8.75 30.86 -15.85
C ASP A 184 -7.89 29.73 -16.45
N HIS A 185 -6.74 29.45 -15.84
CA HIS A 185 -5.84 28.39 -16.30
C HIS A 185 -6.40 26.98 -16.03
N LEU A 186 -7.07 26.76 -14.89
CA LEU A 186 -7.71 25.49 -14.56
C LEU A 186 -8.83 25.14 -15.55
N LEU A 187 -9.67 26.13 -15.89
CA LEU A 187 -10.76 25.98 -16.85
C LEU A 187 -10.25 25.81 -18.28
N GLU A 188 -9.19 26.52 -18.68
CA GLU A 188 -8.54 26.33 -19.98
C GLU A 188 -8.01 24.88 -20.14
N ILE A 189 -7.45 24.33 -19.07
CA ILE A 189 -7.01 22.94 -19.03
C ILE A 189 -8.22 21.99 -19.10
N ASP A 190 -9.30 22.29 -18.37
CA ASP A 190 -10.52 21.47 -18.33
C ASP A 190 -11.20 21.34 -19.71
N GLU A 191 -11.28 22.43 -20.47
CA GLU A 191 -11.81 22.43 -21.84
C GLU A 191 -11.08 21.41 -22.74
N ARG A 192 -9.80 21.15 -22.47
CA ARG A 192 -8.94 20.24 -23.26
C ARG A 192 -9.00 18.79 -22.78
N MET A 193 -9.60 18.49 -21.63
CA MET A 193 -9.58 17.13 -21.05
C MET A 193 -10.46 16.12 -21.78
N LYS A 194 -11.50 16.57 -22.47
CA LYS A 194 -12.33 15.70 -23.31
C LYS A 194 -11.52 15.04 -24.43
N ASN A 195 -10.54 15.77 -24.99
CA ASN A 195 -9.60 15.23 -25.96
C ASN A 195 -8.22 15.87 -25.78
N PRO A 196 -7.36 15.29 -24.91
CA PRO A 196 -6.05 15.85 -24.62
C PRO A 196 -5.16 15.94 -25.86
N ARG A 197 -4.44 17.05 -26.02
CA ARG A 197 -3.47 17.19 -27.12
C ARG A 197 -2.26 16.30 -26.88
N ASP A 198 -1.73 15.74 -27.96
CA ASP A 198 -0.56 14.86 -27.89
C ASP A 198 0.68 15.55 -27.30
N GLU A 199 0.81 16.86 -27.50
CA GLU A 199 1.84 17.69 -26.88
C GLU A 199 1.71 17.72 -25.36
N ASP A 200 0.49 17.92 -24.84
CA ASP A 200 0.23 18.02 -23.39
C ASP A 200 0.54 16.68 -22.70
N VAL A 201 0.16 15.56 -23.33
CA VAL A 201 0.51 14.20 -22.89
C VAL A 201 2.04 13.97 -22.90
N SER A 202 2.71 14.39 -23.97
CA SER A 202 4.17 14.22 -24.11
C SER A 202 4.97 15.09 -23.13
N ARG A 203 4.46 16.29 -22.79
CA ARG A 203 5.07 17.15 -21.77
C ARG A 203 5.00 16.53 -20.39
N VAL A 204 3.92 15.81 -20.06
CA VAL A 204 3.82 15.09 -18.77
C VAL A 204 4.91 14.03 -18.65
N ARG A 205 5.14 13.24 -19.71
CA ARG A 205 6.20 12.21 -19.76
C ARG A 205 7.60 12.74 -19.45
N ASN A 206 7.93 13.91 -19.98
CA ASN A 206 9.27 14.50 -19.88
C ASN A 206 9.37 15.60 -18.80
N CYS A 207 8.34 15.78 -17.98
CA CYS A 207 8.29 16.87 -17.02
C CYS A 207 9.36 16.75 -15.94
N SER A 208 10.29 17.72 -15.89
CA SER A 208 11.30 17.88 -14.83
C SER A 208 10.71 18.11 -13.43
N GLY A 209 9.46 18.59 -13.36
CA GLY A 209 8.74 18.78 -12.10
C GLY A 209 8.07 17.51 -11.57
N CYS A 210 7.70 16.58 -12.44
CA CYS A 210 7.06 15.30 -12.06
C CYS A 210 8.11 14.19 -11.85
N TYR A 211 9.22 14.24 -12.58
CA TYR A 211 10.28 13.23 -12.56
C TYR A 211 11.65 13.89 -12.36
N LEU A 212 12.40 13.44 -11.35
CA LEU A 212 13.70 14.01 -10.95
C LEU A 212 14.81 13.85 -12.01
N ASN A 213 14.67 12.89 -12.93
CA ASN A 213 15.71 12.51 -13.90
C ASN A 213 15.34 12.85 -15.36
N ARG A 214 14.42 13.80 -15.58
CA ARG A 214 13.99 14.21 -16.93
C ARG A 214 14.31 15.68 -17.16
N ASP A 215 14.95 15.98 -18.28
CA ASP A 215 15.41 17.33 -18.65
C ASP A 215 14.36 18.14 -19.44
N GLY A 216 13.10 17.69 -19.46
CA GLY A 216 12.05 18.33 -20.26
C GLY A 216 11.35 19.51 -19.58
N PRO A 217 10.58 20.29 -20.37
CA PRO A 217 9.83 21.44 -19.86
C PRO A 217 8.79 21.03 -18.83
N LEU A 218 8.34 21.96 -17.99
CA LEU A 218 7.27 21.71 -17.04
C LEU A 218 5.96 21.38 -17.78
N CYS A 219 5.21 20.40 -17.26
CA CYS A 219 3.89 20.11 -17.77
C CYS A 219 2.87 21.18 -17.33
N VAL A 220 1.73 21.22 -18.02
CA VAL A 220 0.63 22.18 -17.78
C VAL A 220 0.19 22.23 -16.32
N HIS A 221 0.17 21.10 -15.62
CA HIS A 221 -0.20 21.03 -14.21
C HIS A 221 0.92 21.50 -13.26
N CYS A 222 2.19 21.28 -13.60
CA CYS A 222 3.32 21.83 -12.83
C CYS A 222 3.39 23.35 -12.98
N GLU A 223 3.04 23.89 -14.15
CA GLU A 223 2.90 25.34 -14.35
C GLU A 223 1.71 25.89 -13.57
N LEU A 224 0.55 25.24 -13.64
CA LEU A 224 -0.63 25.58 -12.84
C LEU A 224 -0.34 25.55 -11.34
N ASN A 225 0.48 24.60 -10.87
CA ASN A 225 0.88 24.50 -9.46
C ASN A 225 1.59 25.76 -8.96
N LYS A 226 2.37 26.47 -9.81
CA LYS A 226 2.99 27.75 -9.44
C LYS A 226 1.93 28.82 -9.16
N SER A 227 0.88 28.88 -9.98
CA SER A 227 -0.27 29.78 -9.75
C SER A 227 -1.01 29.41 -8.47
N PHE A 228 -1.24 28.12 -8.23
CA PHE A 228 -1.87 27.68 -6.98
C PHE A 228 -1.03 28.02 -5.74
N GLN A 229 0.30 27.91 -5.79
CA GLN A 229 1.17 28.29 -4.66
C GLN A 229 1.04 29.78 -4.32
N ALA A 230 0.90 30.63 -5.34
CA ALA A 230 0.69 32.07 -5.18
C ALA A 230 -0.69 32.39 -4.59
N TYR A 231 -1.72 31.65 -4.97
CA TYR A 231 -3.06 31.80 -4.39
C TYR A 231 -3.12 31.25 -2.95
N GLU A 232 -2.54 30.07 -2.71
CA GLU A 232 -2.44 29.43 -1.40
C GLU A 232 -1.71 30.29 -0.36
N ALA A 233 -0.62 30.97 -0.77
CA ALA A 233 0.11 31.88 0.10
C ALA A 233 -0.70 33.09 0.58
N ARG A 234 -1.75 33.45 -0.17
CA ARG A 234 -2.64 34.59 0.15
C ARG A 234 -3.90 34.14 0.88
N LEU A 235 -4.36 32.91 0.63
CA LEU A 235 -5.59 32.36 1.19
C LEU A 235 -5.40 31.66 2.54
N PHE A 236 -4.21 31.15 2.84
CA PHE A 236 -3.91 30.41 4.07
C PHE A 236 -2.69 30.97 4.81
N LEU A 237 -2.64 30.73 6.13
CA LEU A 237 -1.46 31.04 6.94
C LEU A 237 -0.33 30.02 6.70
N LYS A 238 0.88 30.51 6.39
CA LYS A 238 2.06 29.67 6.20
C LYS A 238 2.99 29.74 7.42
N GLN A 239 3.41 28.57 7.91
CA GLN A 239 4.37 28.44 9.00
C GLN A 239 5.63 27.73 8.51
N ARG A 240 6.78 28.12 9.06
CA ARG A 240 8.04 27.40 8.85
C ARG A 240 8.14 26.23 9.82
N ASN A 241 8.82 25.15 9.42
CA ASN A 241 9.08 23.99 10.27
C ASN A 241 9.84 24.31 11.57
N ASP A 242 10.58 25.43 11.62
CA ASP A 242 11.32 25.90 12.80
C ASP A 242 10.44 26.69 13.79
N GLY A 243 9.13 26.77 13.56
CA GLY A 243 8.22 27.61 14.34
C GLY A 243 8.30 29.09 13.98
N GLY A 244 9.13 29.48 13.00
CA GLY A 244 9.16 30.83 12.45
C GLY A 244 7.89 31.13 11.67
N VAL A 245 7.27 32.28 11.95
CA VAL A 245 6.14 32.80 11.16
C VAL A 245 6.71 33.36 9.84
N ILE A 246 6.13 32.99 8.69
CA ILE A 246 6.46 33.65 7.42
C ILE A 246 5.77 35.00 7.42
N GLU A 247 6.50 36.08 7.19
CA GLU A 247 5.97 37.41 7.42
C GLU A 247 5.03 37.88 6.29
N SER A 248 5.10 37.32 5.07
CA SER A 248 4.19 37.70 3.97
C SER A 248 4.00 36.60 2.91
N ALA A 249 2.94 36.73 2.10
CA ALA A 249 2.72 35.87 0.94
C ALA A 249 3.89 35.95 -0.06
N GLU A 250 4.48 37.14 -0.23
CA GLU A 250 5.64 37.39 -1.11
C GLU A 250 6.91 36.70 -0.57
N GLU A 251 7.18 36.80 0.73
CA GLU A 251 8.30 36.08 1.36
C GLU A 251 8.12 34.57 1.27
N ALA A 252 6.89 34.07 1.44
CA ALA A 252 6.59 32.65 1.28
C ALA A 252 6.90 32.16 -0.14
N LEU A 253 6.58 32.96 -1.15
CA LEU A 253 6.85 32.66 -2.55
C LEU A 253 8.35 32.72 -2.86
N GLU A 254 9.07 33.70 -2.32
CA GLU A 254 10.53 33.77 -2.47
C GLU A 254 11.24 32.60 -1.79
N LEU A 255 10.84 32.24 -0.56
CA LEU A 255 11.39 31.09 0.16
C LEU A 255 11.14 29.78 -0.59
N GLN A 256 9.94 29.63 -1.16
CA GLN A 256 9.59 28.48 -1.97
C GLN A 256 10.42 28.43 -3.27
N LYS A 257 10.59 29.58 -3.94
CA LYS A 257 11.45 29.70 -5.13
C LYS A 257 12.91 29.35 -4.82
N ARG A 258 13.48 29.91 -3.74
CA ARG A 258 14.85 29.60 -3.29
C ARG A 258 15.01 28.12 -2.92
N ASN A 259 14.00 27.51 -2.31
CA ASN A 259 14.04 26.07 -1.99
C ASN A 259 14.01 25.20 -3.24
N VAL A 260 13.21 25.54 -4.25
CA VAL A 260 13.19 24.83 -5.53
C VAL A 260 14.52 24.99 -6.26
N GLU A 261 15.07 26.20 -6.31
CA GLU A 261 16.39 26.47 -6.90
C GLU A 261 17.50 25.72 -6.18
N ARG A 262 17.48 25.69 -4.84
CA ARG A 262 18.43 24.92 -4.02
C ARG A 262 18.29 23.42 -4.27
N ASN A 263 17.08 22.89 -4.32
CA ASN A 263 16.85 21.47 -4.58
C ASN A 263 17.29 21.07 -6.00
N SER A 264 17.02 21.92 -7.00
CA SER A 264 17.50 21.74 -8.37
C SER A 264 19.03 21.77 -8.44
N PHE A 265 19.68 22.72 -7.76
CA PHE A 265 21.14 22.80 -7.67
C PHE A 265 21.76 21.56 -6.99
N MET A 266 21.18 21.09 -5.88
CA MET A 266 21.66 19.89 -5.18
C MET A 266 21.47 18.61 -6.00
N SER A 267 20.34 18.49 -6.71
CA SER A 267 20.08 17.37 -7.63
C SER A 267 21.12 17.32 -8.76
N ASN A 268 21.55 18.48 -9.26
CA ASN A 268 22.60 18.59 -10.28
C ASN A 268 24.01 18.29 -9.73
N LEU A 269 24.24 18.43 -8.41
CA LEU A 269 25.50 18.06 -7.76
C LEU A 269 25.61 16.55 -7.48
N GLU A 270 24.51 15.89 -7.12
CA GLU A 270 24.49 14.43 -6.89
C GLU A 270 24.80 13.66 -8.18
N GLN A 271 24.48 14.21 -9.36
CA GLN A 271 24.90 13.65 -10.66
C GLN A 271 26.43 13.69 -10.89
N LYS A 272 27.20 14.46 -10.10
CA LYS A 272 28.67 14.61 -10.25
C LYS A 272 29.49 13.99 -9.12
N SER A 273 28.87 13.44 -8.06
CA SER A 273 29.62 12.86 -6.94
C SER A 273 28.89 11.71 -6.25
N THR A 274 29.52 10.53 -6.24
CA THR A 274 29.12 9.35 -5.46
C THR A 274 29.48 9.53 -3.98
N VAL A 275 28.84 10.47 -3.29
CA VAL A 275 28.97 10.60 -1.83
C VAL A 275 27.59 10.68 -1.20
N SER A 276 27.20 9.57 -0.58
CA SER A 276 26.03 9.43 0.31
C SER A 276 26.21 10.31 1.56
N GLY A 277 25.86 11.59 1.45
CA GLY A 277 25.68 12.50 2.57
C GLY A 277 24.21 12.53 3.01
N LYS A 278 23.96 12.39 4.32
CA LYS A 278 22.61 12.44 4.91
C LYS A 278 21.83 13.68 4.45
N ARG A 279 20.65 13.43 3.86
CA ARG A 279 19.65 14.43 3.47
C ARG A 279 19.30 15.33 4.66
N ASP A 280 19.61 16.62 4.57
CA ASP A 280 19.07 17.62 5.51
C ASP A 280 17.71 18.12 4.98
N VAL A 281 16.66 17.36 5.30
CA VAL A 281 15.24 17.63 4.95
C VAL A 281 14.65 18.73 5.86
N GLY A 282 15.49 19.52 6.54
CA GLY A 282 15.10 20.38 7.66
C GLY A 282 14.33 21.67 7.33
N LYS A 283 14.08 22.03 6.07
CA LYS A 283 13.42 23.31 5.71
C LYS A 283 12.25 23.12 4.74
N MET A 284 11.27 22.31 5.13
CA MET A 284 9.98 22.26 4.43
C MET A 284 9.06 23.36 5.00
N LEU A 285 8.33 24.05 4.13
CA LEU A 285 7.26 24.96 4.55
C LEU A 285 6.01 24.12 4.80
N VAL A 286 5.39 24.25 5.97
CA VAL A 286 4.12 23.59 6.28
C VAL A 286 3.01 24.62 6.12
N VAL A 287 2.14 24.37 5.16
CA VAL A 287 0.91 25.14 4.98
C VAL A 287 -0.07 24.68 6.06
N SER A 288 -0.42 25.58 6.98
CA SER A 288 -1.52 25.31 7.91
C SER A 288 -2.84 25.52 7.17
N ARG A 289 -3.86 24.68 7.42
CA ARG A 289 -5.22 24.90 6.86
C ARG A 289 -5.96 26.08 7.53
N SER A 290 -5.24 26.90 8.28
CA SER A 290 -5.78 28.01 9.06
C SER A 290 -6.12 29.21 8.15
N PRO A 291 -7.10 30.05 8.55
CA PRO A 291 -7.43 31.31 7.90
C PRO A 291 -6.20 32.17 7.60
N SER A 292 -6.23 32.93 6.50
CA SER A 292 -5.18 33.91 6.19
C SER A 292 -5.09 35.02 7.24
N GLU A 293 -3.95 35.72 7.28
CA GLU A 293 -3.80 36.92 8.11
C GLU A 293 -4.87 37.97 7.81
N LEU A 294 -5.22 38.14 6.52
CA LEU A 294 -6.28 39.05 6.06
C LEU A 294 -7.64 38.68 6.66
N GLU A 295 -7.99 37.40 6.67
CA GLU A 295 -9.24 36.89 7.25
C GLU A 295 -9.28 37.09 8.77
N ILE A 296 -8.15 36.88 9.46
CA ILE A 296 -8.01 37.14 10.90
C ILE A 296 -8.20 38.63 11.20
N ILE A 297 -7.54 39.52 10.45
CA ILE A 297 -7.66 40.98 10.61
C ILE A 297 -9.10 41.43 10.43
N LEU A 298 -9.77 40.97 9.37
CA LEU A 298 -11.19 41.29 9.13
C LEU A 298 -12.08 40.75 10.27
N GLY A 299 -11.80 39.54 10.78
CA GLY A 299 -12.50 38.99 11.94
C GLY A 299 -12.36 39.85 13.21
N VAL A 300 -11.14 40.36 13.48
CA VAL A 300 -10.88 41.25 14.62
C VAL A 300 -11.59 42.59 14.45
N ILE A 301 -11.55 43.19 13.25
CA ILE A 301 -12.26 44.44 12.95
C ILE A 301 -13.76 44.26 13.18
N LYS A 302 -14.36 43.19 12.64
CA LYS A 302 -15.78 42.88 12.86
C LYS A 302 -16.12 42.74 14.35
N SER A 303 -15.29 42.05 15.12
CA SER A 303 -15.50 41.86 16.56
C SER A 303 -15.42 43.19 17.32
N TYR A 304 -14.42 44.02 17.02
CA TYR A 304 -14.21 45.32 17.66
C TYR A 304 -15.34 46.30 17.36
N PHE A 305 -15.81 46.33 16.12
CA PHE A 305 -16.82 47.28 15.65
C PHE A 305 -18.26 46.73 15.70
N ARG A 306 -18.49 45.57 16.32
CA ARG A 306 -19.81 44.92 16.35
C ARG A 306 -20.93 45.82 16.88
N ALA A 307 -20.65 46.66 17.88
CA ALA A 307 -21.62 47.59 18.44
C ALA A 307 -21.87 48.82 17.55
N GLN A 308 -20.93 49.15 16.66
CA GLN A 308 -20.90 50.41 15.90
C GLN A 308 -21.33 50.24 14.44
N LEU A 309 -21.21 49.04 13.88
CA LEU A 309 -21.59 48.67 12.50
C LEU A 309 -23.11 48.54 12.29
N GLY A 310 -23.92 48.49 13.35
CA GLY A 310 -25.35 48.22 13.24
C GLY A 310 -25.67 46.80 12.74
N ARG A 311 -26.95 46.50 12.44
CA ARG A 311 -27.36 45.17 11.94
C ARG A 311 -26.90 44.89 10.51
N GLU A 312 -26.95 45.89 9.64
CA GLU A 312 -26.58 45.78 8.23
C GLU A 312 -25.07 45.57 8.05
N GLY A 313 -24.23 46.40 8.67
CA GLY A 313 -22.77 46.25 8.57
C GLY A 313 -22.23 44.95 9.19
N VAL A 314 -22.89 44.41 10.23
CA VAL A 314 -22.55 43.08 10.77
C VAL A 314 -22.95 41.96 9.80
N SER A 315 -24.08 42.11 9.09
CA SER A 315 -24.50 41.18 8.05
C SER A 315 -23.52 41.16 6.87
N GLU A 316 -23.11 42.34 6.38
CA GLU A 316 -22.08 42.48 5.33
C GLU A 316 -20.74 41.88 5.75
N ALA A 317 -20.32 42.11 7.00
CA ALA A 317 -19.10 41.52 7.54
C ALA A 317 -19.18 39.98 7.65
N ASN A 318 -20.33 39.43 8.02
CA ASN A 318 -20.56 37.98 7.98
C ASN A 318 -20.45 37.44 6.56
N ARG A 319 -21.09 38.10 5.59
CA ARG A 319 -21.09 37.67 4.19
C ARG A 319 -19.70 37.71 3.57
N HIS A 320 -18.89 38.74 3.87
CA HIS A 320 -17.50 38.81 3.42
C HIS A 320 -16.62 37.72 4.04
N LEU A 321 -16.78 37.40 5.33
CA LEU A 321 -16.04 36.27 5.94
C LEU A 321 -16.48 34.91 5.37
N LEU A 322 -17.78 34.72 5.12
CA LEU A 322 -18.31 33.53 4.45
C LEU A 322 -17.80 33.39 3.01
N LEU A 323 -17.60 34.50 2.30
CA LEU A 323 -16.96 34.50 0.99
C LEU A 323 -15.53 33.96 1.06
N LEU A 324 -14.72 34.40 2.03
CA LEU A 324 -13.35 33.89 2.21
C LEU A 324 -13.32 32.40 2.59
N GLU A 325 -14.29 31.94 3.39
CA GLU A 325 -14.48 30.52 3.68
C GLU A 325 -14.89 29.73 2.41
N GLY A 326 -15.80 30.28 1.61
CA GLY A 326 -16.21 29.75 0.32
C GLY A 326 -15.01 29.61 -0.65
N MET A 327 -14.15 30.64 -0.72
CA MET A 327 -12.91 30.61 -1.50
C MET A 327 -11.94 29.52 -1.02
N ARG A 328 -11.86 29.22 0.28
CA ARG A 328 -11.07 28.09 0.82
C ARG A 328 -11.63 26.73 0.38
N LYS A 329 -12.95 26.58 0.38
CA LYS A 329 -13.63 25.38 -0.11
C LYS A 329 -13.43 25.20 -1.62
N GLU A 330 -13.61 26.27 -2.39
CA GLU A 330 -13.34 26.30 -3.83
C GLU A 330 -11.90 25.93 -4.14
N TYR A 331 -10.91 26.47 -3.41
CA TYR A 331 -9.51 26.10 -3.58
C TYR A 331 -9.27 24.60 -3.40
N ALA A 332 -9.89 23.98 -2.38
CA ALA A 332 -9.75 22.54 -2.15
C ALA A 332 -10.34 21.72 -3.30
N HIS A 333 -11.51 22.10 -3.81
CA HIS A 333 -12.13 21.43 -4.96
C HIS A 333 -11.35 21.67 -6.25
N ALA A 334 -10.86 22.90 -6.49
CA ALA A 334 -10.00 23.24 -7.62
C ALA A 334 -8.69 22.43 -7.63
N ARG A 335 -8.07 22.22 -6.45
CA ARG A 335 -6.90 21.35 -6.29
C ARG A 335 -7.22 19.88 -6.56
N SER A 336 -8.37 19.41 -6.11
CA SER A 336 -8.87 18.06 -6.42
C SER A 336 -9.05 17.88 -7.93
N LEU A 337 -9.75 18.82 -8.59
CA LEU A 337 -9.95 18.82 -10.03
C LEU A 337 -8.61 18.80 -10.79
N ALA A 338 -7.68 19.69 -10.46
CA ALA A 338 -6.35 19.71 -11.08
C ALA A 338 -5.59 18.39 -10.94
N THR A 339 -5.76 17.70 -9.81
CA THR A 339 -5.13 16.38 -9.56
C THR A 339 -5.75 15.31 -10.44
N VAL A 340 -7.07 15.30 -10.58
CA VAL A 340 -7.78 14.32 -11.43
C VAL A 340 -7.51 14.58 -12.91
N GLN A 341 -7.49 15.84 -13.35
CA GLN A 341 -7.08 16.22 -14.70
C GLN A 341 -5.66 15.71 -15.03
N ALA A 342 -4.71 15.87 -14.10
CA ALA A 342 -3.36 15.35 -14.27
C ALA A 342 -3.34 13.81 -14.40
N GLN A 343 -4.18 13.11 -13.65
CA GLN A 343 -4.33 11.65 -13.76
C GLN A 343 -4.90 11.22 -15.11
N VAL A 344 -5.81 12.01 -15.71
CA VAL A 344 -6.32 11.74 -17.06
C VAL A 344 -5.19 11.86 -18.09
N LEU A 345 -4.36 12.91 -18.02
CA LEU A 345 -3.20 13.04 -18.91
C LEU A 345 -2.20 11.89 -18.74
N LEU A 346 -1.93 11.49 -17.50
CA LEU A 346 -1.08 10.33 -17.21
C LEU A 346 -1.67 9.03 -17.78
N ALA A 347 -2.98 8.81 -17.66
CA ALA A 347 -3.63 7.63 -18.23
C ALA A 347 -3.51 7.59 -19.77
N HIS A 348 -3.58 8.74 -20.44
CA HIS A 348 -3.32 8.82 -21.88
C HIS A 348 -1.85 8.56 -22.22
N ASP A 349 -0.90 9.02 -21.41
CA ASP A 349 0.52 8.69 -21.58
C ASP A 349 0.80 7.21 -21.36
N GLU A 350 0.21 6.60 -20.32
CA GLU A 350 0.31 5.17 -20.03
C GLU A 350 -0.18 4.32 -21.19
N ILE A 351 -1.29 4.70 -21.84
CA ILE A 351 -1.77 4.02 -23.05
C ILE A 351 -0.73 4.13 -24.18
N LYS A 352 -0.16 5.33 -24.40
CA LYS A 352 0.89 5.51 -25.42
C LYS A 352 2.12 4.66 -25.11
N MET A 353 2.54 4.62 -23.85
CA MET A 353 3.67 3.81 -23.39
C MET A 353 3.40 2.32 -23.53
N ALA A 354 2.19 1.85 -23.21
CA ALA A 354 1.79 0.46 -23.36
C ALA A 354 1.78 -0.01 -24.82
N THR A 355 1.52 0.90 -25.76
CA THR A 355 1.61 0.61 -27.20
C THR A 355 3.01 0.78 -27.79
N SER A 356 3.95 1.35 -27.03
CA SER A 356 5.32 1.54 -27.52
C SER A 356 6.04 0.20 -27.61
N ARG A 357 6.98 0.11 -28.55
CA ARG A 357 7.77 -1.09 -28.80
C ARG A 357 9.23 -0.79 -28.57
N LEU A 358 9.96 -1.80 -28.09
CA LEU A 358 11.41 -1.72 -28.02
C LEU A 358 11.98 -1.44 -29.41
N ARG A 359 12.83 -0.42 -29.50
CA ARG A 359 13.51 0.01 -30.70
C ARG A 359 15.00 0.17 -30.42
N LEU A 360 15.81 0.05 -31.47
CA LEU A 360 17.24 0.35 -31.36
C LEU A 360 17.46 1.86 -31.34
N LYS A 361 18.39 2.33 -30.50
CA LYS A 361 18.85 3.71 -30.51
C LYS A 361 19.51 4.01 -31.86
N GLU A 362 19.05 5.06 -32.53
CA GLU A 362 19.62 5.50 -33.81
C GLU A 362 20.96 6.23 -33.61
N ASN A 363 21.12 6.95 -32.49
CA ASN A 363 22.36 7.64 -32.07
C ASN A 363 22.66 7.33 -30.61
N ASN A 364 23.93 7.04 -30.28
CA ASN A 364 24.32 6.48 -28.98
C ASN A 364 24.11 7.42 -27.76
N ASP A 365 24.06 8.74 -27.93
CA ASP A 365 24.19 9.67 -26.78
C ASP A 365 22.95 10.52 -26.43
N ASP A 366 21.96 10.68 -27.33
CA ASP A 366 20.85 11.64 -27.10
C ASP A 366 19.49 11.02 -26.75
N ASP A 367 19.28 9.75 -27.07
CA ASP A 367 17.97 9.12 -26.90
C ASP A 367 17.81 8.45 -25.53
N LYS A 368 17.26 9.21 -24.58
CA LYS A 368 16.95 8.75 -23.21
C LYS A 368 15.55 8.10 -23.09
N SER A 369 14.93 7.69 -24.20
CA SER A 369 13.63 7.04 -24.18
C SER A 369 13.73 5.65 -23.56
N ILE A 370 12.75 5.27 -22.74
CA ILE A 370 12.76 3.99 -22.01
C ILE A 370 12.61 2.77 -22.92
N ASP A 371 12.03 2.97 -24.09
CA ASP A 371 11.80 1.96 -25.12
C ASP A 371 12.96 1.84 -26.12
N ALA A 372 14.05 2.60 -25.93
CA ALA A 372 15.21 2.58 -26.81
C ALA A 372 16.36 1.80 -26.16
N LEU A 373 16.87 0.78 -26.86
CA LEU A 373 18.00 -0.06 -26.42
C LEU A 373 19.25 0.22 -27.27
N SER A 374 20.42 0.19 -26.66
CA SER A 374 21.68 0.15 -27.41
C SER A 374 21.89 -1.22 -28.05
N LEU A 375 22.80 -1.31 -29.02
CA LEU A 375 23.15 -2.60 -29.64
C LEU A 375 23.75 -3.59 -28.63
N GLU A 376 24.48 -3.11 -27.63
CA GLU A 376 25.09 -3.93 -26.59
C GLU A 376 24.04 -4.44 -25.57
N GLU A 377 23.01 -3.63 -25.31
CA GLU A 377 21.90 -3.97 -24.41
C GLU A 377 20.92 -4.98 -25.03
N LEU A 378 20.86 -5.09 -26.36
CA LEU A 378 19.88 -5.93 -27.07
C LEU A 378 19.99 -7.41 -26.69
N ASP A 379 21.21 -7.96 -26.70
CA ASP A 379 21.45 -9.38 -26.40
C ASP A 379 21.12 -9.69 -24.93
N VAL A 380 21.50 -8.78 -24.03
CA VAL A 380 21.18 -8.88 -22.60
C VAL A 380 19.66 -8.87 -22.39
N ALA A 381 18.97 -7.89 -22.98
CA ALA A 381 17.52 -7.78 -22.87
C ALA A 381 16.80 -9.00 -23.49
N SER A 382 17.31 -9.56 -24.58
CA SER A 382 16.76 -10.77 -25.20
C SER A 382 16.84 -11.99 -24.27
N ILE A 383 17.99 -12.19 -23.62
CA ILE A 383 18.20 -13.26 -22.66
C ILE A 383 17.32 -13.06 -21.42
N GLU A 384 17.28 -11.85 -20.87
CA GLU A 384 16.47 -11.51 -19.70
C GLU A 384 14.98 -11.75 -19.96
N ASN A 385 14.41 -11.18 -21.02
CA ASN A 385 13.00 -11.35 -21.39
C ASN A 385 12.64 -12.82 -21.65
N SER A 386 13.55 -13.57 -22.28
CA SER A 386 13.35 -15.01 -22.50
C SER A 386 13.32 -15.77 -21.17
N SER A 387 14.26 -15.49 -20.28
CA SER A 387 14.33 -16.11 -18.95
C SER A 387 13.10 -15.80 -18.11
N GLU A 388 12.64 -14.55 -18.12
CA GLU A 388 11.46 -14.09 -17.38
C GLU A 388 10.19 -14.75 -17.92
N LYS A 389 10.07 -14.91 -19.23
CA LYS A 389 8.97 -15.67 -19.86
C LYS A 389 8.92 -17.10 -19.33
N PHE A 390 10.05 -17.81 -19.25
CA PHE A 390 10.08 -19.19 -18.73
C PHE A 390 9.64 -19.26 -17.28
N VAL A 391 10.19 -18.38 -16.43
CA VAL A 391 9.83 -18.32 -14.99
C VAL A 391 8.35 -17.99 -14.82
N SER A 392 7.83 -17.03 -15.58
CA SER A 392 6.42 -16.61 -15.54
C SER A 392 5.47 -17.71 -16.02
N LEU A 393 5.82 -18.47 -17.06
CA LEU A 393 5.01 -19.59 -17.54
C LEU A 393 4.96 -20.75 -16.53
N ALA A 394 6.10 -21.04 -15.88
CA ALA A 394 6.14 -22.02 -14.80
C ALA A 394 5.28 -21.57 -13.60
N ALA A 395 5.39 -20.29 -13.22
CA ALA A 395 4.58 -19.71 -12.15
C ALA A 395 3.08 -19.74 -12.49
N LEU A 396 2.69 -19.33 -13.70
CA LEU A 396 1.31 -19.38 -14.19
C LEU A 396 0.74 -20.80 -14.11
N SER A 397 1.52 -21.80 -14.50
CA SER A 397 1.10 -23.21 -14.45
C SER A 397 0.83 -23.66 -13.01
N ARG A 398 1.68 -23.29 -12.05
CA ARG A 398 1.47 -23.56 -10.62
C ARG A 398 0.24 -22.86 -10.07
N VAL A 399 0.04 -21.57 -10.40
CA VAL A 399 -1.11 -20.80 -9.95
C VAL A 399 -2.40 -21.37 -10.53
N ARG A 400 -2.43 -21.75 -11.81
CA ARG A 400 -3.58 -22.44 -12.43
C ARG A 400 -3.86 -23.78 -11.75
N GLY A 401 -2.83 -24.54 -11.39
CA GLY A 401 -2.98 -25.77 -10.62
C GLY A 401 -3.63 -25.55 -9.26
N LYS A 402 -3.18 -24.54 -8.51
CA LYS A 402 -3.79 -24.12 -7.23
C LYS A 402 -5.25 -23.68 -7.42
N LEU A 403 -5.53 -22.90 -8.46
CA LEU A 403 -6.89 -22.45 -8.76
C LEU A 403 -7.82 -23.64 -9.04
N ARG A 404 -7.38 -24.61 -9.87
CA ARG A 404 -8.13 -25.84 -10.13
C ARG A 404 -8.40 -26.63 -8.86
N TYR A 405 -7.40 -26.76 -7.99
CA TYR A 405 -7.56 -27.43 -6.70
C TYR A 405 -8.60 -26.73 -5.82
N LEU A 406 -8.53 -25.40 -5.69
CA LEU A 406 -9.50 -24.62 -4.92
C LEU A 406 -10.92 -24.70 -5.49
N GLN A 407 -11.07 -24.63 -6.82
CA GLN A 407 -12.35 -24.83 -7.51
C GLN A 407 -12.91 -26.24 -7.27
N GLY A 408 -12.04 -27.26 -7.27
CA GLY A 408 -12.39 -28.63 -6.91
C GLY A 408 -12.93 -28.75 -5.48
N LEU A 409 -12.28 -28.11 -4.50
CA LEU A 409 -12.74 -28.10 -3.11
C LEU A 409 -14.11 -27.43 -2.94
N VAL A 410 -14.36 -26.31 -3.62
CA VAL A 410 -15.67 -25.63 -3.60
C VAL A 410 -16.74 -26.56 -4.18
N THR A 411 -16.44 -27.24 -5.29
CA THR A 411 -17.36 -28.19 -5.93
C THR A 411 -17.67 -29.38 -5.01
N CYS A 412 -16.67 -29.90 -4.28
CA CYS A 412 -16.88 -30.97 -3.30
C CYS A 412 -17.76 -30.53 -2.11
N LYS A 413 -17.62 -29.28 -1.62
CA LYS A 413 -18.49 -28.74 -0.56
C LYS A 413 -19.96 -28.58 -0.98
N HIS A 414 -20.23 -28.44 -2.28
CA HIS A 414 -21.58 -28.30 -2.81
C HIS A 414 -22.25 -29.63 -3.21
N LYS A 415 -21.59 -30.79 -3.05
CA LYS A 415 -22.28 -32.09 -3.17
C LYS A 415 -23.24 -32.27 -1.98
N PRO A 416 -24.57 -32.36 -2.20
CA PRO A 416 -25.48 -32.72 -1.12
C PRO A 416 -25.18 -34.13 -0.63
N LYS A 417 -25.23 -34.34 0.68
CA LYS A 417 -25.15 -35.67 1.29
C LYS A 417 -26.35 -36.49 0.79
N SER A 418 -26.12 -37.42 -0.15
CA SER A 418 -27.11 -38.44 -0.45
C SER A 418 -26.98 -39.53 0.60
N ASP A 419 -27.77 -39.42 1.67
CA ASP A 419 -28.11 -40.58 2.48
C ASP A 419 -28.94 -41.52 1.60
N GLY A 420 -28.57 -42.79 1.60
CA GLY A 420 -29.12 -43.78 0.68
C GLY A 420 -30.60 -44.04 0.94
N GLU A 421 -31.42 -43.92 -0.11
CA GLU A 421 -32.55 -44.80 -0.36
C GLU A 421 -32.91 -44.72 -1.84
N ALA A 422 -33.11 -45.88 -2.45
CA ALA A 422 -33.45 -46.03 -3.86
C ALA A 422 -34.86 -45.49 -4.11
N ALA A 423 -34.98 -44.42 -4.90
CA ALA A 423 -36.23 -44.00 -5.52
C ALA A 423 -35.99 -43.57 -6.97
N ALA A 424 -36.90 -44.01 -7.85
CA ALA A 424 -36.85 -43.95 -9.31
C ALA A 424 -36.76 -42.51 -9.89
N PRO A 425 -36.29 -42.34 -11.15
CA PRO A 425 -35.97 -41.01 -11.68
C PRO A 425 -37.23 -40.28 -12.16
N SER A 426 -37.52 -39.11 -11.57
CA SER A 426 -38.41 -38.13 -12.19
C SER A 426 -37.63 -37.31 -13.22
N LYS A 427 -38.09 -37.37 -14.48
CA LYS A 427 -37.60 -36.57 -15.59
C LYS A 427 -37.91 -35.09 -15.36
N ASN A 428 -36.86 -34.27 -15.49
CA ASN A 428 -36.83 -32.87 -15.93
C ASN A 428 -35.98 -32.02 -14.99
N GLU A 429 -34.70 -31.88 -15.31
CA GLU A 429 -33.99 -30.60 -15.36
C GLU A 429 -32.56 -30.81 -15.91
N THR A 430 -32.19 -29.88 -16.78
CA THR A 430 -30.97 -29.74 -17.58
C THR A 430 -29.65 -30.25 -16.98
N ASN A 431 -29.22 -31.41 -17.47
CA ASN A 431 -27.85 -31.85 -17.83
C ASN A 431 -26.64 -31.02 -17.29
N VAL A 432 -26.40 -31.01 -15.98
CA VAL A 432 -25.03 -30.91 -15.46
C VAL A 432 -24.54 -32.34 -15.32
N LYS A 433 -23.75 -32.81 -16.30
CA LYS A 433 -23.02 -34.08 -16.17
C LYS A 433 -22.20 -33.97 -14.88
N THR A 434 -22.60 -34.68 -13.83
CA THR A 434 -21.75 -35.00 -12.70
C THR A 434 -20.55 -35.73 -13.27
N VAL A 435 -19.46 -35.00 -13.53
CA VAL A 435 -18.18 -35.60 -13.91
C VAL A 435 -17.74 -36.39 -12.69
N VAL A 436 -17.98 -37.69 -12.72
CA VAL A 436 -17.33 -38.62 -11.81
C VAL A 436 -15.86 -38.55 -12.21
N ASP A 437 -15.02 -37.95 -11.36
CA ASP A 437 -13.59 -37.83 -11.61
C ASP A 437 -13.03 -39.25 -11.82
N MET A 438 -12.69 -39.62 -13.05
CA MET A 438 -12.06 -40.91 -13.38
C MET A 438 -10.56 -40.73 -13.42
N CYS A 439 -9.82 -41.74 -12.96
CA CYS A 439 -8.38 -41.73 -13.07
C CYS A 439 -7.97 -41.79 -14.55
N PRO A 440 -7.14 -40.86 -15.06
CA PRO A 440 -6.73 -40.85 -16.46
C PRO A 440 -5.83 -42.04 -16.86
N VAL A 441 -5.39 -42.85 -15.88
CA VAL A 441 -4.49 -43.99 -16.08
C VAL A 441 -5.25 -45.32 -16.09
N CYS A 442 -5.98 -45.63 -15.01
CA CYS A 442 -6.73 -46.89 -14.88
C CYS A 442 -8.20 -46.77 -15.25
N GLN A 443 -8.71 -45.55 -15.48
CA GLN A 443 -10.12 -45.25 -15.72
C GLN A 443 -11.07 -45.67 -14.58
N GLU A 444 -10.55 -46.07 -13.43
CA GLU A 444 -11.36 -46.28 -12.23
C GLU A 444 -11.85 -44.94 -11.68
N THR A 445 -13.03 -44.94 -11.06
CA THR A 445 -13.58 -43.76 -10.38
C THR A 445 -12.67 -43.36 -9.22
N LEU A 446 -12.28 -42.09 -9.18
CA LEU A 446 -11.50 -41.53 -8.07
C LEU A 446 -12.42 -41.39 -6.86
N HIS A 447 -12.06 -42.13 -5.81
CA HIS A 447 -12.73 -42.07 -4.52
C HIS A 447 -12.17 -40.89 -3.71
N ASN A 448 -12.48 -40.83 -2.41
CA ASN A 448 -12.05 -39.73 -1.53
C ASN A 448 -10.52 -39.52 -1.51
N GLN A 449 -9.73 -40.57 -1.76
CA GLN A 449 -8.27 -40.51 -1.79
C GLN A 449 -7.74 -40.40 -3.23
N ARG A 450 -7.00 -39.32 -3.50
CA ARG A 450 -6.43 -39.03 -4.81
C ARG A 450 -5.08 -38.31 -4.71
N MET A 451 -4.27 -38.50 -5.73
CA MET A 451 -2.99 -37.81 -5.89
C MET A 451 -3.14 -36.64 -6.84
N VAL A 452 -2.69 -35.46 -6.45
CA VAL A 452 -2.83 -34.20 -7.19
C VAL A 452 -1.45 -33.72 -7.64
N PHE A 453 -1.25 -33.63 -8.95
CA PHE A 453 -0.02 -33.09 -9.54
C PHE A 453 0.05 -31.56 -9.37
N GLN A 454 1.23 -30.96 -9.53
CA GLN A 454 1.40 -29.49 -9.51
C GLN A 454 0.48 -28.75 -10.49
N CYS A 455 0.14 -29.40 -11.61
CA CYS A 455 -0.77 -28.88 -12.62
C CYS A 455 -2.25 -28.93 -12.19
N GLY A 456 -2.57 -29.50 -11.03
CA GLY A 456 -3.93 -29.68 -10.51
C GLY A 456 -4.67 -30.90 -11.08
N HIS A 457 -4.08 -31.67 -11.99
CA HIS A 457 -4.68 -32.93 -12.46
C HIS A 457 -4.53 -34.02 -11.40
N VAL A 458 -5.49 -34.95 -11.40
CA VAL A 458 -5.63 -35.97 -10.37
C VAL A 458 -5.45 -37.38 -10.92
N THR A 459 -4.89 -38.28 -10.12
CA THR A 459 -4.77 -39.72 -10.41
C THR A 459 -5.06 -40.56 -9.18
N CYS A 460 -5.34 -41.84 -9.39
CA CYS A 460 -5.48 -42.81 -8.32
C CYS A 460 -4.12 -43.06 -7.62
N CYS A 461 -4.11 -43.35 -6.32
CA CYS A 461 -2.87 -43.61 -5.58
C CYS A 461 -2.09 -44.79 -6.16
N LYS A 462 -2.78 -45.89 -6.51
CA LYS A 462 -2.16 -47.07 -7.14
C LYS A 462 -1.45 -46.72 -8.45
N CYS A 463 -2.06 -45.83 -9.23
CA CYS A 463 -1.60 -45.43 -10.54
C CYS A 463 -0.35 -44.57 -10.45
N LEU A 464 -0.32 -43.61 -9.51
CA LEU A 464 0.88 -42.81 -9.26
C LEU A 464 2.04 -43.71 -8.81
N ILE A 465 1.79 -44.62 -7.86
CA ILE A 465 2.81 -45.55 -7.37
C ILE A 465 3.35 -46.41 -8.51
N ALA A 466 2.48 -47.02 -9.32
CA ALA A 466 2.89 -47.83 -10.47
C ALA A 466 3.71 -47.04 -11.52
N ILE A 467 3.38 -45.77 -11.76
CA ILE A 467 4.17 -44.91 -12.66
C ILE A 467 5.51 -44.55 -12.02
N SER A 468 5.55 -44.33 -10.70
CA SER A 468 6.79 -44.02 -9.97
C SER A 468 7.77 -45.20 -9.95
N GLU A 469 7.27 -46.42 -9.76
CA GLU A 469 8.08 -47.66 -9.70
C GLU A 469 8.67 -48.02 -11.07
N ARG A 470 7.94 -47.76 -12.16
CA ARG A 470 8.43 -47.99 -13.54
C ARG A 470 9.51 -47.00 -13.99
N ASN A 471 9.65 -45.86 -13.34
CA ASN A 471 10.72 -44.89 -13.61
C ASN A 471 12.04 -45.25 -12.90
N VAL A 472 12.11 -46.38 -12.19
CA VAL A 472 13.34 -46.92 -11.60
C VAL A 472 14.08 -47.72 -12.69
N VAL A 473 15.19 -47.18 -13.19
CA VAL A 473 16.06 -47.87 -14.15
C VAL A 473 16.82 -49.00 -13.41
N PRO A 474 16.93 -50.22 -13.95
CA PRO A 474 17.58 -51.35 -13.27
C PRO A 474 19.09 -51.20 -13.03
N ASN A 475 19.75 -50.26 -13.71
CA ASN A 475 21.20 -50.09 -13.68
C ASN A 475 21.60 -48.79 -12.98
N GLY A 476 21.74 -48.87 -11.65
CA GLY A 476 22.84 -48.26 -10.89
C GLY A 476 23.03 -46.74 -10.83
N ASN A 477 22.36 -45.90 -11.63
CA ASN A 477 22.56 -44.45 -11.61
C ASN A 477 21.23 -43.68 -11.49
N GLN A 478 21.07 -43.03 -10.33
CA GLN A 478 20.14 -41.96 -9.92
C GLN A 478 18.66 -42.07 -10.29
N GLN A 479 17.81 -42.12 -9.26
CA GLN A 479 16.36 -41.90 -9.34
C GLN A 479 16.06 -40.60 -10.10
N ALA A 480 15.27 -40.68 -11.16
CA ALA A 480 14.68 -39.48 -11.74
C ALA A 480 13.68 -38.91 -10.72
N ASN A 481 14.03 -37.85 -9.99
CA ASN A 481 13.21 -37.25 -8.92
C ASN A 481 11.93 -36.54 -9.42
N SER A 482 11.50 -36.85 -10.64
CA SER A 482 10.45 -36.14 -11.36
C SER A 482 9.61 -37.12 -12.18
N ILE A 483 8.30 -36.91 -12.18
CA ILE A 483 7.30 -37.67 -12.92
C ILE A 483 6.50 -36.74 -13.83
N THR A 484 6.09 -37.23 -14.98
CA THR A 484 5.25 -36.47 -15.92
C THR A 484 3.78 -36.69 -15.62
N CYS A 485 2.99 -35.63 -15.57
CA CYS A 485 1.54 -35.73 -15.39
C CYS A 485 0.91 -36.52 -16.56
N PRO A 486 0.13 -37.59 -16.30
CA PRO A 486 -0.50 -38.37 -17.36
C PRO A 486 -1.51 -37.59 -18.22
N THR A 487 -2.04 -36.47 -17.71
CA THR A 487 -3.05 -35.67 -18.41
C THR A 487 -2.42 -34.58 -19.28
N CYS A 488 -1.52 -33.76 -18.73
CA CYS A 488 -0.94 -32.61 -19.44
C CYS A 488 0.55 -32.73 -19.74
N ARG A 489 1.19 -33.85 -19.38
CA ARG A 489 2.63 -34.14 -19.55
C ARG A 489 3.58 -33.16 -18.86
N GLN A 490 3.06 -32.27 -18.02
CA GLN A 490 3.88 -31.38 -17.20
C GLN A 490 4.75 -32.19 -16.25
N ARG A 491 6.05 -31.88 -16.21
CA ARG A 491 7.00 -32.48 -15.25
C ARG A 491 6.70 -31.97 -13.85
N SER A 492 6.57 -32.87 -12.88
CA SER A 492 6.32 -32.57 -11.47
C SER A 492 7.31 -33.36 -10.64
N ASP A 493 7.94 -32.71 -9.66
CA ASP A 493 8.83 -33.39 -8.71
C ASP A 493 8.00 -34.22 -7.74
N PHE A 494 8.50 -35.35 -7.25
CA PHE A 494 7.71 -36.21 -6.35
C PHE A 494 7.24 -35.48 -5.08
N GLU A 495 8.09 -34.61 -4.53
CA GLU A 495 7.79 -33.78 -3.35
C GLU A 495 6.59 -32.83 -3.54
N SER A 496 6.26 -32.54 -4.79
CA SER A 496 5.26 -31.54 -5.15
C SER A 496 3.89 -32.14 -5.51
N ILE A 497 3.77 -33.46 -5.42
CA ILE A 497 2.51 -34.17 -5.64
C ILE A 497 1.82 -34.31 -4.29
N ALA A 498 0.64 -33.72 -4.18
CA ALA A 498 -0.12 -33.73 -2.94
C ALA A 498 -1.05 -34.95 -2.87
N PHE A 499 -1.15 -35.55 -1.70
CA PHE A 499 -2.22 -36.49 -1.38
C PHE A 499 -3.43 -35.70 -0.87
N ALA A 500 -4.58 -35.88 -1.51
CA ALA A 500 -5.86 -35.31 -1.08
C ALA A 500 -6.77 -36.43 -0.60
N ASP A 501 -7.29 -36.30 0.62
CA ASP A 501 -8.29 -37.18 1.20
C ASP A 501 -9.54 -36.35 1.54
N ASP A 502 -10.61 -36.59 0.79
CA ASP A 502 -11.91 -35.93 0.94
C ASP A 502 -12.80 -36.62 1.99
N THR A 503 -12.28 -37.57 2.79
CA THR A 503 -13.04 -38.14 3.91
C THR A 503 -13.35 -37.05 4.94
N PRO A 504 -14.64 -36.82 5.30
CA PRO A 504 -14.94 -35.96 6.44
C PRO A 504 -14.36 -36.62 7.68
N ASN A 505 -13.57 -35.87 8.46
CA ASN A 505 -13.04 -36.30 9.76
C ASN A 505 -14.19 -36.60 10.75
N MET A 506 -14.83 -37.75 10.58
CA MET A 506 -15.64 -38.41 11.60
C MET A 506 -14.65 -38.98 12.60
N SER A 507 -14.70 -38.42 13.80
CA SER A 507 -13.90 -38.79 14.97
C SER A 507 -13.75 -40.31 15.09
N SER A 508 -12.58 -40.82 14.72
CA SER A 508 -12.25 -42.23 14.92
C SER A 508 -12.04 -42.46 16.41
N ASN A 509 -13.06 -43.02 17.05
CA ASN A 509 -12.99 -43.67 18.36
C ASN A 509 -11.93 -44.77 18.33
N ILE A 510 -10.68 -44.43 18.66
CA ILE A 510 -9.66 -45.40 19.05
C ILE A 510 -9.21 -44.99 20.45
N LYS A 511 -9.65 -45.76 21.44
CA LYS A 511 -9.23 -45.66 22.84
C LYS A 511 -7.79 -46.18 22.98
N GLU A 512 -6.78 -45.37 22.70
CA GLU A 512 -5.40 -45.69 23.07
C GLU A 512 -4.61 -44.47 23.55
N ARG A 513 -4.37 -44.46 24.87
CA ARG A 513 -3.28 -43.83 25.65
C ARG A 513 -2.84 -42.40 25.26
N ASN A 514 -3.14 -41.46 26.16
CA ASN A 514 -2.67 -40.07 26.25
C ASN A 514 -1.24 -39.84 25.72
N PHE A 515 -1.10 -39.60 24.42
CA PHE A 515 0.15 -39.17 23.82
C PHE A 515 -0.10 -37.85 23.09
N GLU A 516 0.80 -36.88 23.24
CA GLU A 516 0.63 -35.55 22.65
C GLU A 516 0.34 -35.60 21.14
N ALA A 517 0.90 -36.58 20.42
CA ALA A 517 0.69 -36.74 18.98
C ALA A 517 -0.73 -37.18 18.58
N SER A 518 -1.56 -37.65 19.52
CA SER A 518 -2.97 -37.99 19.24
C SER A 518 -3.90 -36.77 19.26
N VAL A 519 -3.40 -35.60 19.68
CA VAL A 519 -4.16 -34.35 19.66
C VAL A 519 -4.23 -33.82 18.24
N THR A 520 -5.44 -33.86 17.67
CA THR A 520 -5.75 -33.33 16.33
C THR A 520 -5.92 -31.81 16.37
N VAL A 521 -5.19 -31.10 15.51
CA VAL A 521 -5.33 -29.65 15.33
C VAL A 521 -6.29 -29.39 14.16
N GLN A 522 -7.31 -28.57 14.38
CA GLN A 522 -8.25 -28.14 13.34
C GLN A 522 -7.61 -27.05 12.48
N GLY A 523 -7.58 -27.26 11.16
CA GLY A 523 -6.99 -26.32 10.19
C GLY A 523 -5.69 -26.83 9.57
N SER A 524 -5.28 -26.23 8.44
CA SER A 524 -4.02 -26.55 7.76
C SER A 524 -3.01 -25.46 8.05
N TYR A 525 -1.99 -25.79 8.86
CA TYR A 525 -0.94 -24.86 9.25
C TYR A 525 0.44 -25.47 8.98
N GLY A 526 1.48 -24.63 8.92
CA GLY A 526 2.85 -25.12 8.85
C GLY A 526 3.22 -25.94 10.08
N THR A 527 4.15 -26.89 9.92
CA THR A 527 4.51 -27.91 10.94
C THR A 527 4.79 -27.33 12.32
N LYS A 528 5.44 -26.16 12.40
CA LYS A 528 5.74 -25.47 13.66
C LYS A 528 4.49 -24.91 14.34
N ILE A 529 3.62 -24.22 13.60
CA ILE A 529 2.37 -23.64 14.12
C ILE A 529 1.44 -24.74 14.61
N GLU A 530 1.34 -25.82 13.84
CA GLU A 530 0.59 -27.01 14.21
C GLU A 530 1.14 -27.64 15.49
N ALA A 531 2.46 -27.80 15.62
CA ALA A 531 3.10 -28.34 16.82
C ALA A 531 2.88 -27.45 18.06
N ILE A 532 2.96 -26.13 17.93
CA ILE A 532 2.68 -25.18 19.02
C ILE A 532 1.22 -25.28 19.46
N THR A 533 0.29 -25.28 18.50
CA THR A 533 -1.14 -25.38 18.77
C THR A 533 -1.47 -26.70 19.46
N ARG A 534 -0.91 -27.81 18.97
CA ARG A 534 -1.01 -29.13 19.57
C ARG A 534 -0.50 -29.17 21.01
N ARG A 535 0.67 -28.59 21.27
CA ARG A 535 1.25 -28.51 22.62
C ARG A 535 0.35 -27.74 23.58
N ILE A 536 -0.23 -26.62 23.13
CA ILE A 536 -1.13 -25.81 23.96
C ILE A 536 -2.44 -26.55 24.24
N LEU A 537 -3.01 -27.24 23.24
CA LEU A 537 -4.19 -28.10 23.43
C LEU A 537 -3.90 -29.24 24.43
N TRP A 538 -2.71 -29.85 24.35
CA TRP A 538 -2.30 -30.88 25.30
C TRP A 538 -2.15 -30.32 26.72
N ILE A 539 -1.54 -29.14 26.88
CA ILE A 539 -1.45 -28.43 28.16
C ILE A 539 -2.86 -28.18 28.71
N LYS A 540 -3.78 -27.66 27.89
CA LYS A 540 -5.19 -27.42 28.26
C LYS A 540 -5.89 -28.70 28.70
N SER A 541 -5.64 -29.82 28.02
CA SER A 541 -6.22 -31.12 28.39
C SER A 541 -5.68 -31.69 29.71
N THR A 542 -4.48 -31.27 30.11
CA THR A 542 -3.81 -31.73 31.33
C THR A 542 -4.11 -30.80 32.52
N ASP A 543 -4.12 -29.48 32.28
CA ASP A 543 -4.49 -28.43 33.23
C ASP A 543 -5.30 -27.33 32.52
N ASP A 544 -6.62 -27.35 32.70
CA ASP A 544 -7.55 -26.40 32.09
C ASP A 544 -7.36 -24.95 32.59
N LYS A 545 -6.65 -24.75 33.72
CA LYS A 545 -6.34 -23.43 34.28
C LYS A 545 -4.93 -22.96 33.97
N ALA A 546 -4.12 -23.76 33.26
CA ALA A 546 -2.77 -23.37 32.90
C ALA A 546 -2.77 -22.16 31.95
N LYS A 547 -2.01 -21.13 32.31
CA LYS A 547 -1.79 -19.96 31.47
C LYS A 547 -0.45 -20.05 30.74
N VAL A 548 -0.45 -19.67 29.47
CA VAL A 548 0.68 -19.81 28.55
C VAL A 548 1.07 -18.44 27.98
N LEU A 549 2.36 -18.11 28.04
CA LEU A 549 2.93 -17.01 27.27
C LEU A 549 3.54 -17.54 25.98
N VAL A 550 3.25 -16.89 24.87
CA VAL A 550 3.85 -17.21 23.58
C VAL A 550 4.64 -16.00 23.09
N PHE A 551 5.94 -16.19 22.89
CA PHE A 551 6.83 -15.17 22.36
C PHE A 551 7.25 -15.48 20.93
N SER A 552 7.17 -14.47 20.06
CA SER A 552 7.81 -14.47 18.75
C SER A 552 8.45 -13.10 18.49
N SER A 553 9.45 -13.06 17.63
CA SER A 553 10.06 -11.85 17.07
C SER A 553 9.27 -11.32 15.87
N TRP A 554 8.40 -12.15 15.27
CA TRP A 554 7.66 -11.83 14.06
C TRP A 554 6.18 -11.57 14.35
N ASN A 555 5.69 -10.42 13.87
CA ASN A 555 4.30 -10.03 14.04
C ASN A 555 3.36 -10.97 13.26
N ASP A 556 3.74 -11.26 12.02
CA ASP A 556 2.98 -12.12 11.10
C ASP A 556 2.80 -13.55 11.63
N VAL A 557 3.80 -14.08 12.35
CA VAL A 557 3.70 -15.40 12.99
C VAL A 557 2.67 -15.39 14.11
N LEU A 558 2.59 -14.29 14.88
CA LEU A 558 1.54 -14.12 15.88
C LEU A 558 0.16 -14.01 15.23
N ASP A 559 0.02 -13.34 14.08
CA ASP A 559 -1.24 -13.30 13.33
C ASP A 559 -1.69 -14.71 12.91
N VAL A 560 -0.78 -15.54 12.40
CA VAL A 560 -1.11 -16.92 12.03
C VAL A 560 -1.49 -17.77 13.26
N LEU A 561 -0.82 -17.56 14.40
CA LEU A 561 -1.17 -18.23 15.67
C LEU A 561 -2.54 -17.79 16.19
N GLU A 562 -2.93 -16.52 16.05
CA GLU A 562 -4.28 -16.06 16.40
C GLU A 562 -5.34 -16.82 15.61
N HIS A 563 -5.14 -16.98 14.30
CA HIS A 563 -6.05 -17.74 13.44
C HIS A 563 -6.09 -19.22 13.85
N ALA A 564 -4.93 -19.82 14.17
CA ALA A 564 -4.87 -21.21 14.63
C ALA A 564 -5.56 -21.41 15.97
N PHE A 565 -5.38 -20.50 16.93
CA PHE A 565 -6.00 -20.57 18.24
C PHE A 565 -7.51 -20.35 18.19
N ALA A 566 -7.97 -19.41 17.35
CA ALA A 566 -9.40 -19.19 17.13
C ALA A 566 -10.08 -20.44 16.54
N ALA A 567 -9.45 -21.08 15.54
CA ALA A 567 -9.98 -22.30 14.93
C ALA A 567 -10.00 -23.51 15.88
N ASN A 568 -9.17 -23.51 16.92
CA ASN A 568 -9.03 -24.62 17.87
C ASN A 568 -9.63 -24.32 19.26
N GLU A 569 -10.50 -23.31 19.36
CA GLU A 569 -11.19 -22.91 20.60
C GLU A 569 -10.24 -22.64 21.79
N ILE A 570 -9.07 -22.06 21.50
CA ILE A 570 -8.10 -21.61 22.50
C ILE A 570 -8.37 -20.13 22.78
N SER A 571 -8.61 -19.76 24.04
CA SER A 571 -8.78 -18.37 24.43
C SER A 571 -7.43 -17.65 24.47
N TYR A 572 -7.29 -16.58 23.69
CA TYR A 572 -6.05 -15.81 23.61
C TYR A 572 -6.30 -14.31 23.69
N VAL A 573 -5.27 -13.57 24.08
CA VAL A 573 -5.19 -12.12 23.97
C VAL A 573 -3.84 -11.72 23.41
N ARG A 574 -3.79 -10.68 22.58
CA ARG A 574 -2.56 -10.20 21.96
C ARG A 574 -2.21 -8.81 22.44
N MET A 575 -0.94 -8.63 22.79
CA MET A 575 -0.40 -7.33 23.15
C MET A 575 0.05 -6.58 21.89
N LYS A 576 -0.85 -5.77 21.33
CA LYS A 576 -0.51 -4.82 20.26
C LYS A 576 0.12 -3.57 20.90
N GLY A 577 1.27 -3.13 20.39
CA GLY A 577 2.10 -2.10 21.02
C GLY A 577 1.35 -0.81 21.42
N GLY A 578 1.86 -0.14 22.45
CA GLY A 578 1.31 1.12 22.98
C GLY A 578 0.81 1.00 24.42
N ARG A 579 1.19 1.94 25.29
CA ARG A 579 1.04 1.86 26.76
C ARG A 579 -0.36 1.46 27.24
N LYS A 580 -1.42 2.12 26.72
CA LYS A 580 -2.81 1.85 27.13
C LYS A 580 -3.32 0.47 26.70
N ARG A 581 -3.00 0.03 25.48
CA ARG A 581 -3.45 -1.26 24.93
C ARG A 581 -2.70 -2.43 25.54
N SER A 582 -1.40 -2.25 25.80
CA SER A 582 -0.60 -3.25 26.51
C SER A 582 -1.10 -3.48 27.93
N GLN A 583 -1.48 -2.42 28.66
CA GLN A 583 -2.04 -2.55 29.99
C GLN A 583 -3.37 -3.32 29.98
N ALA A 584 -4.27 -3.00 29.04
CA ALA A 584 -5.54 -3.71 28.91
C ALA A 584 -5.35 -5.21 28.62
N ALA A 585 -4.45 -5.58 27.69
CA ALA A 585 -4.17 -6.98 27.40
C ALA A 585 -3.60 -7.75 28.62
N ILE A 586 -2.79 -7.09 29.45
CA ILE A 586 -2.23 -7.68 30.68
C ILE A 586 -3.33 -7.87 31.74
N SER A 587 -4.18 -6.86 31.98
CA SER A 587 -5.28 -6.97 32.95
C SER A 587 -6.30 -8.05 32.57
N ILE A 588 -6.63 -8.17 31.28
CA ILE A 588 -7.44 -9.28 30.74
C ILE A 588 -6.77 -10.63 30.99
N PHE A 589 -5.46 -10.75 30.69
CA PHE A 589 -4.72 -11.98 30.91
C PHE A 589 -4.61 -12.34 32.39
N LYS A 590 -4.48 -11.37 33.30
CA LYS A 590 -4.47 -11.59 34.75
C LYS A 590 -5.85 -11.96 35.29
N GLY A 591 -6.92 -11.45 34.66
CA GLY A 591 -8.30 -11.65 35.06
C GLY A 591 -8.85 -10.55 35.97
N GLU A 592 -8.24 -9.35 35.96
CA GLU A 592 -8.60 -8.22 36.83
C GLU A 592 -9.91 -7.53 36.39
N ASP A 593 -10.23 -7.51 35.10
CA ASP A 593 -11.45 -6.85 34.57
C ASP A 593 -12.76 -7.61 34.85
N ALA A 594 -12.69 -8.84 35.37
CA ALA A 594 -13.87 -9.65 35.71
C ALA A 594 -14.47 -9.33 37.10
N ALA A 595 -13.79 -8.50 37.91
CA ALA A 595 -14.20 -8.23 39.29
C ALA A 595 -15.03 -6.95 39.48
N GLU A 596 -15.02 -5.99 38.54
CA GLU A 596 -15.66 -4.67 38.75
C GLU A 596 -16.99 -4.45 38.02
N ASN A 597 -17.43 -5.35 37.12
CA ASN A 597 -18.73 -5.25 36.45
C ASN A 597 -19.64 -6.42 36.80
N VAL A 598 -19.98 -6.56 38.08
CA VAL A 598 -21.15 -7.34 38.52
C VAL A 598 -22.33 -6.37 38.70
N SER A 599 -22.84 -5.88 37.58
CA SER A 599 -24.21 -5.39 37.47
C SER A 599 -24.83 -5.97 36.20
N ASP A 600 -25.81 -6.84 36.43
CA ASP A 600 -26.91 -7.16 35.53
C ASP A 600 -26.58 -7.55 34.08
N ASN A 601 -25.96 -8.73 33.89
CA ASN A 601 -26.35 -9.61 32.78
C ASN A 601 -25.91 -11.06 33.03
N LYS A 602 -26.82 -11.87 33.56
CA LYS A 602 -26.72 -13.34 33.54
C LYS A 602 -26.87 -13.78 32.08
N ASN A 603 -25.77 -13.98 31.33
CA ASN A 603 -25.66 -14.96 30.23
C ASN A 603 -24.32 -14.98 29.43
N GLU A 604 -23.20 -14.47 29.95
CA GLU A 604 -21.89 -14.82 29.39
C GLU A 604 -20.93 -15.23 30.51
N LYS A 605 -20.57 -16.53 30.56
CA LYS A 605 -19.51 -17.03 31.44
C LYS A 605 -18.26 -16.17 31.19
N GLY A 606 -17.77 -15.48 32.23
CA GLY A 606 -16.54 -14.68 32.17
C GLY A 606 -15.43 -15.47 31.48
N LYS A 607 -15.01 -15.01 30.31
CA LYS A 607 -14.16 -15.78 29.39
C LYS A 607 -12.73 -15.79 29.92
N PHE A 608 -12.34 -16.86 30.61
CA PHE A 608 -10.98 -17.05 31.09
C PHE A 608 -10.00 -17.13 29.91
N VAL A 609 -9.05 -16.20 29.85
CA VAL A 609 -8.03 -16.16 28.79
C VAL A 609 -6.82 -17.01 29.19
N GLN A 610 -6.51 -18.02 28.37
CA GLN A 610 -5.43 -18.99 28.63
C GLN A 610 -4.10 -18.55 28.03
N VAL A 611 -4.10 -17.89 26.86
CA VAL A 611 -2.86 -17.58 26.13
C VAL A 611 -2.65 -16.07 25.97
N LEU A 612 -1.43 -15.60 26.23
CA LEU A 612 -1.00 -14.22 25.93
C LEU A 612 0.09 -14.22 24.87
N LEU A 613 -0.20 -13.60 23.72
CA LEU A 613 0.68 -13.45 22.57
C LEU A 613 1.49 -12.16 22.68
N LEU A 614 2.82 -12.28 22.64
CA LEU A 614 3.76 -11.18 22.89
C LEU A 614 4.89 -11.17 21.86
N LEU A 615 5.28 -9.97 21.42
CA LEU A 615 6.57 -9.82 20.74
C LEU A 615 7.71 -9.94 21.76
N ILE A 616 8.80 -10.62 21.39
CA ILE A 616 9.96 -10.81 22.26
C ILE A 616 10.58 -9.48 22.72
N GLN A 617 10.54 -8.46 21.85
CA GLN A 617 11.03 -7.10 22.15
C GLN A 617 10.29 -6.47 23.32
N HIS A 618 9.00 -6.77 23.48
CA HIS A 618 8.21 -6.26 24.60
C HIS A 618 8.49 -7.01 25.91
N GLY A 619 9.18 -8.16 25.85
CA GLY A 619 9.70 -8.85 27.03
C GLY A 619 10.77 -8.06 27.79
N ALA A 620 11.36 -7.01 27.21
CA ALA A 620 12.37 -6.17 27.86
C ALA A 620 11.79 -5.08 28.79
N ASN A 621 10.48 -4.78 28.70
CA ASN A 621 9.86 -3.57 29.25
C ASN A 621 9.48 -3.62 30.76
N GLY A 622 10.00 -4.55 31.55
CA GLY A 622 9.72 -4.55 33.00
C GLY A 622 8.46 -5.32 33.44
N LEU A 623 7.84 -6.13 32.58
CA LEU A 623 6.57 -6.80 32.86
C LEU A 623 6.68 -7.85 33.99
N ASN A 624 5.59 -8.04 34.76
CA ASN A 624 5.48 -9.06 35.81
C ASN A 624 4.28 -9.98 35.54
N LEU A 625 4.56 -11.19 35.03
CA LEU A 625 3.56 -12.14 34.53
C LEU A 625 3.66 -13.48 35.28
N LEU A 626 3.54 -13.43 36.61
CA LEU A 626 3.62 -14.59 37.51
C LEU A 626 2.45 -15.58 37.32
N GLU A 627 1.37 -15.13 36.68
CA GLU A 627 0.17 -15.93 36.45
C GLU A 627 0.38 -17.01 35.38
N ALA A 628 1.41 -16.88 34.54
CA ALA A 628 1.75 -17.86 33.52
C ALA A 628 2.64 -18.97 34.09
N GLN A 629 2.40 -20.20 33.66
CA GLN A 629 3.22 -21.36 34.04
C GLN A 629 4.07 -21.85 32.87
N HIS A 630 3.56 -21.72 31.65
CA HIS A 630 4.25 -22.18 30.46
C HIS A 630 4.73 -21.01 29.61
N VAL A 631 5.98 -21.08 29.16
CA VAL A 631 6.57 -20.14 28.22
C VAL A 631 6.88 -20.88 26.93
N VAL A 632 6.26 -20.44 25.84
CA VAL A 632 6.48 -20.96 24.49
C VAL A 632 7.32 -19.96 23.71
N LEU A 633 8.47 -20.42 23.23
CA LEU A 633 9.35 -19.68 22.35
C LEU A 633 9.21 -20.26 20.94
N VAL A 634 8.66 -19.47 20.02
CA VAL A 634 8.29 -19.93 18.67
C VAL A 634 9.53 -20.15 17.80
N GLU A 635 10.59 -19.38 18.00
CA GLU A 635 11.84 -19.53 17.28
C GLU A 635 13.07 -19.23 18.16
N PRO A 636 14.24 -19.82 17.86
CA PRO A 636 15.48 -19.49 18.55
C PRO A 636 15.96 -18.09 18.18
N LEU A 637 16.50 -17.36 19.16
CA LEU A 637 16.99 -15.99 18.98
C LEU A 637 18.50 -15.96 18.81
N LEU A 638 19.02 -15.01 18.03
CA LEU A 638 20.46 -14.76 17.90
C LEU A 638 21.12 -14.33 19.21
N ASN A 639 20.38 -13.60 20.05
CA ASN A 639 20.84 -13.16 21.35
C ASN A 639 20.11 -13.94 22.47
N PRO A 640 20.77 -14.91 23.13
CA PRO A 640 20.16 -15.68 24.20
C PRO A 640 19.81 -14.83 25.44
N ALA A 641 20.40 -13.65 25.60
CA ALA A 641 20.09 -12.75 26.71
C ALA A 641 18.65 -12.23 26.64
N LEU A 642 18.11 -11.99 25.43
CA LEU A 642 16.72 -11.56 25.24
C LEU A 642 15.74 -12.67 25.64
N GLU A 643 16.10 -13.92 25.35
CA GLU A 643 15.33 -15.10 25.75
C GLU A 643 15.32 -15.24 27.28
N ALA A 644 16.49 -15.18 27.92
CA ALA A 644 16.62 -15.23 29.37
C ALA A 644 15.83 -14.09 30.04
N GLN A 645 15.85 -12.90 29.44
CA GLN A 645 15.08 -11.76 29.92
C GLN A 645 13.57 -12.02 29.83
N ALA A 646 13.08 -12.57 28.71
CA ALA A 646 11.67 -12.93 28.55
C ALA A 646 11.23 -14.01 29.56
N ILE A 647 12.05 -15.05 29.76
CA ILE A 647 11.81 -16.11 30.74
C ILE A 647 11.76 -15.54 32.17
N SER A 648 12.66 -14.60 32.51
CA SER A 648 12.70 -13.96 33.84
C SER A 648 11.45 -13.13 34.19
N ARG A 649 10.56 -12.87 33.23
CA ARG A 649 9.26 -12.23 33.46
C ARG A 649 8.24 -13.14 34.11
N VAL A 650 8.44 -14.45 33.97
CA VAL A 650 7.58 -15.50 34.51
C VAL A 650 8.30 -16.20 35.66
N HIS A 651 9.56 -16.60 35.42
CA HIS A 651 10.40 -17.22 36.43
C HIS A 651 11.08 -16.15 37.29
N ARG A 652 10.31 -15.63 38.26
CA ARG A 652 10.72 -14.55 39.17
C ARG A 652 10.31 -14.85 40.61
N ILE A 653 10.98 -14.20 41.56
CA ILE A 653 10.60 -14.20 42.98
C ILE A 653 9.12 -13.83 43.10
N GLY A 654 8.31 -14.73 43.66
CA GLY A 654 6.84 -14.62 43.74
C GLY A 654 6.08 -15.68 42.93
N GLN A 655 6.73 -16.40 42.03
CA GLN A 655 6.14 -17.55 41.34
C GLN A 655 6.05 -18.76 42.29
N THR A 656 4.85 -19.35 42.42
CA THR A 656 4.58 -20.51 43.28
C THR A 656 4.52 -21.83 42.51
N LYS A 657 4.32 -21.78 41.19
CA LYS A 657 4.23 -22.96 40.30
C LYS A 657 5.50 -23.17 39.48
N GLU A 658 5.82 -24.42 39.15
CA GLU A 658 6.97 -24.76 38.30
C GLU A 658 6.81 -24.15 36.89
N THR A 659 7.80 -23.36 36.46
CA THR A 659 7.79 -22.70 35.15
C THR A 659 8.38 -23.62 34.07
N LEU A 660 7.59 -23.98 33.07
CA LEU A 660 8.01 -24.87 31.97
C LEU A 660 8.27 -24.07 30.69
N ILE A 661 9.44 -24.26 30.09
CA ILE A 661 9.87 -23.53 28.88
C ILE A 661 9.90 -24.48 27.68
N HIS A 662 9.07 -24.20 26.68
CA HIS A 662 8.97 -24.95 25.43
C HIS A 662 9.67 -24.17 24.31
N ARG A 663 10.73 -24.73 23.74
CA ARG A 663 11.48 -24.16 22.61
C ARG A 663 11.15 -24.91 21.34
N PHE A 664 10.53 -24.24 20.38
CA PHE A 664 10.23 -24.83 19.07
C PHE A 664 11.37 -24.54 18.09
N MET A 665 11.82 -25.60 17.42
CA MET A 665 12.85 -25.52 16.38
C MET A 665 12.60 -26.61 15.34
N VAL A 666 12.89 -26.29 14.08
CA VAL A 666 12.80 -27.27 12.99
C VAL A 666 14.15 -27.98 12.81
N LYS A 667 14.14 -29.31 12.85
CA LYS A 667 15.35 -30.13 12.68
C LYS A 667 15.97 -29.94 11.29
N ASN A 668 17.30 -30.06 11.21
CA ASN A 668 18.09 -29.91 9.99
C ASN A 668 17.88 -28.56 9.28
N THR A 669 17.59 -27.50 10.05
CA THR A 669 17.46 -26.14 9.52
C THR A 669 18.39 -25.17 10.25
N VAL A 670 18.48 -23.95 9.73
CA VAL A 670 19.21 -22.84 10.35
C VAL A 670 18.80 -22.60 11.80
N GLU A 671 17.57 -22.94 12.21
CA GLU A 671 17.11 -22.79 13.59
C GLU A 671 17.83 -23.76 14.55
N GLU A 672 18.06 -24.99 14.13
CA GLU A 672 18.81 -25.98 14.92
C GLU A 672 20.29 -25.59 14.99
N SER A 673 20.87 -25.15 13.87
CA SER A 673 22.25 -24.64 13.82
C SER A 673 22.43 -23.43 14.74
N LEU A 674 21.47 -22.50 14.72
CA LEU A 674 21.47 -21.32 15.58
C LEU A 674 21.38 -21.70 17.06
N TYR A 675 20.51 -22.65 17.41
CA TYR A 675 20.40 -23.15 18.78
C TYR A 675 21.71 -23.81 19.26
N LYS A 676 22.34 -24.62 18.40
CA LYS A 676 23.65 -25.26 18.68
C LYS A 676 24.74 -24.21 18.90
N LEU A 677 24.77 -23.17 18.07
CA LEU A 677 25.72 -22.05 18.16
C LEU A 677 25.55 -21.28 19.49
N ASN A 678 24.32 -21.00 19.89
CA ASN A 678 24.06 -20.33 21.18
C ASN A 678 24.48 -21.20 22.37
N LYS A 679 24.26 -22.51 22.28
CA LYS A 679 24.66 -23.46 23.32
C LYS A 679 26.18 -23.55 23.45
N SER A 680 26.93 -23.58 22.34
CA SER A 680 28.39 -23.61 22.35
C SER A 680 29.00 -22.33 22.94
N ARG A 681 28.41 -21.17 22.63
CA ARG A 681 28.80 -19.86 23.21
C ARG A 681 28.60 -19.78 24.72
N ASN A 682 27.48 -20.29 25.24
CA ASN A 682 27.21 -20.27 26.68
C ASN A 682 28.17 -21.17 27.47
N SER A 683 28.71 -22.23 26.88
CA SER A 683 29.75 -23.06 27.52
C SER A 683 31.15 -22.41 27.54
N SER A 684 31.47 -21.55 26.57
CA SER A 684 32.80 -20.90 26.48
C SER A 684 32.91 -19.56 27.20
N SER A 685 31.81 -19.01 27.73
CA SER A 685 31.74 -17.64 28.26
C SER A 685 32.02 -17.49 29.76
N PHE A 686 32.43 -18.56 30.46
CA PHE A 686 32.82 -18.45 31.87
C PHE A 686 34.26 -17.99 32.11
N ILE A 687 35.09 -17.78 31.06
CA ILE A 687 36.46 -17.27 31.21
C ILE A 687 36.80 -16.28 30.08
N SER A 688 36.35 -15.02 30.20
CA SER A 688 37.14 -13.87 29.74
C SER A 688 36.50 -12.57 30.19
N GLY A 689 37.13 -11.95 31.20
CA GLY A 689 36.84 -10.60 31.62
C GLY A 689 37.30 -9.56 30.59
N ASN A 690 36.66 -8.40 30.64
CA ASN A 690 36.99 -7.14 29.97
C ASN A 690 36.79 -7.07 28.44
N LYS A 691 35.62 -6.57 28.04
CA LYS A 691 35.50 -5.50 27.02
C LYS A 691 34.19 -4.73 27.20
N LYS A 692 34.32 -3.40 27.17
CA LYS A 692 33.28 -2.40 27.39
C LYS A 692 32.12 -2.53 26.37
N ASN A 693 30.89 -2.55 26.87
CA ASN A 693 29.63 -2.14 26.23
C ASN A 693 29.49 -2.39 24.70
N GLN A 694 29.45 -3.66 24.30
CA GLN A 694 28.79 -4.06 23.05
C GLN A 694 27.78 -5.17 23.37
N ASP A 695 26.53 -4.79 23.65
CA ASP A 695 25.44 -5.71 23.99
C ASP A 695 24.84 -6.44 22.78
N GLN A 696 25.49 -6.37 21.61
CA GLN A 696 25.12 -7.15 20.43
C GLN A 696 26.17 -8.21 20.13
N PRO A 697 25.78 -9.50 20.06
CA PRO A 697 26.71 -10.54 19.66
C PRO A 697 27.12 -10.34 18.20
N VAL A 698 28.38 -9.94 17.97
CA VAL A 698 28.95 -9.91 16.62
C VAL A 698 29.05 -11.35 16.11
N LEU A 699 28.39 -11.66 15.00
CA LEU A 699 28.55 -12.93 14.30
C LEU A 699 29.86 -12.88 13.50
N THR A 700 30.72 -13.88 13.67
CA THR A 700 31.92 -14.02 12.83
C THR A 700 31.57 -14.68 11.49
N VAL A 701 32.43 -14.55 10.48
CA VAL A 701 32.24 -15.22 9.19
C VAL A 701 32.13 -16.75 9.36
N LYS A 702 32.91 -17.33 10.28
CA LYS A 702 32.83 -18.76 10.63
C LYS A 702 31.49 -19.14 11.28
N ASP A 703 30.94 -18.26 12.10
CA ASP A 703 29.60 -18.46 12.68
C ASP A 703 28.55 -18.52 11.57
N VAL A 704 28.63 -17.60 10.61
CA VAL A 704 27.72 -17.57 9.44
C VAL A 704 27.88 -18.83 8.60
N GLU A 705 29.11 -19.26 8.28
CA GLU A 705 29.35 -20.51 7.56
C GLU A 705 28.73 -21.71 8.29
N SER A 706 28.91 -21.81 9.62
CA SER A 706 28.36 -22.89 10.42
C SER A 706 26.83 -22.94 10.46
N LEU A 707 26.15 -21.80 10.25
CA LEU A 707 24.69 -21.75 10.18
C LEU A 707 24.13 -22.38 8.90
N PHE A 708 24.92 -22.39 7.81
CA PHE A 708 24.52 -22.88 6.49
C PHE A 708 25.18 -24.21 6.08
N SER A 709 26.09 -24.75 6.88
CA SER A 709 26.69 -26.06 6.66
C SER A 709 25.65 -27.18 6.80
N THR A 710 25.11 -27.67 5.68
CA THR A 710 24.24 -28.84 5.63
C THR A 710 25.02 -30.09 6.06
N THR A 711 24.66 -30.68 7.20
CA THR A 711 25.11 -32.03 7.55
C THR A 711 24.44 -33.03 6.61
N PRO A 712 25.19 -33.83 5.82
CA PRO A 712 24.59 -34.94 5.09
C PRO A 712 24.00 -35.96 6.10
N PRO A 713 22.93 -36.68 5.73
CA PRO A 713 22.33 -37.67 6.59
C PRO A 713 23.36 -38.74 6.94
N THR A 714 23.59 -38.96 8.23
CA THR A 714 24.55 -39.93 8.76
C THR A 714 24.08 -41.35 8.48
N ASN A 715 24.57 -41.94 7.38
CA ASN A 715 24.66 -43.39 7.23
C ASN A 715 26.11 -43.80 7.45
N ASN A 716 26.36 -44.44 8.59
CA ASN A 716 27.63 -45.10 8.90
C ASN A 716 27.81 -46.32 7.98
N VAL A 717 28.63 -46.20 6.94
CA VAL A 717 29.40 -47.32 6.36
C VAL A 717 30.76 -46.79 5.94
N ALA A 718 31.82 -47.33 6.54
CA ALA A 718 33.19 -47.07 6.16
C ALA A 718 33.53 -47.81 4.84
N CYS A 719 34.11 -47.12 3.86
CA CYS A 719 35.02 -47.76 2.90
C CYS A 719 35.92 -46.74 2.18
N SER A 720 37.20 -46.84 2.49
CA SER A 720 38.34 -46.95 1.57
C SER A 720 38.39 -46.07 0.31
N THR A 721 39.47 -45.28 0.27
CA THR A 721 40.13 -44.66 -0.88
C THR A 721 40.15 -45.54 -2.13
N ASN A 722 39.77 -44.97 -3.28
CA ASN A 722 40.43 -45.21 -4.56
C ASN A 722 40.20 -44.01 -5.50
N ASN A 723 41.30 -43.51 -6.05
CA ASN A 723 41.35 -42.56 -7.15
C ASN A 723 40.81 -43.23 -8.40
N ASP A 724 39.86 -42.60 -9.10
CA ASP A 724 39.76 -42.67 -10.56
C ASP A 724 38.87 -41.54 -11.11
N ALA A 725 39.26 -41.08 -12.29
CA ALA A 725 38.86 -39.84 -12.96
C ALA A 725 37.34 -39.59 -13.01
N GLN A 726 36.88 -38.43 -12.51
CA GLN A 726 35.49 -38.02 -12.60
C GLN A 726 35.25 -37.02 -13.73
N THR A 727 34.32 -37.40 -14.61
CA THR A 727 33.54 -36.54 -15.48
C THR A 727 32.54 -35.76 -14.62
N GLU A 728 32.74 -34.45 -14.47
CA GLU A 728 31.86 -33.62 -13.65
C GLU A 728 30.47 -33.39 -14.29
N SER A 729 29.42 -33.67 -13.51
CA SER A 729 28.01 -33.44 -13.87
C SER A 729 27.67 -31.94 -13.85
N LEU A 730 27.11 -31.45 -14.96
CA LEU A 730 26.73 -30.04 -15.17
C LEU A 730 25.39 -29.64 -14.53
N THR A 731 24.79 -30.51 -13.71
CA THR A 731 23.45 -30.33 -13.13
C THR A 731 23.35 -29.23 -12.08
N HIS A 732 24.47 -28.71 -11.61
CA HIS A 732 24.54 -27.62 -10.62
C HIS A 732 24.56 -26.22 -11.27
N LEU A 733 24.63 -26.13 -12.60
CA LEU A 733 24.68 -24.86 -13.34
C LEU A 733 23.30 -24.51 -13.91
N PRO A 734 22.99 -23.20 -14.09
CA PRO A 734 21.78 -22.78 -14.79
C PRO A 734 21.68 -23.44 -16.18
N PRO A 735 20.46 -23.81 -16.65
CA PRO A 735 20.31 -24.59 -17.88
C PRO A 735 20.97 -23.97 -19.12
N SER A 736 21.04 -22.64 -19.21
CA SER A 736 21.74 -21.91 -20.29
C SER A 736 23.25 -22.10 -20.25
N VAL A 737 23.85 -22.06 -19.07
CA VAL A 737 25.30 -22.24 -18.84
C VAL A 737 25.68 -23.71 -19.06
N ALA A 738 24.87 -24.64 -18.55
CA ALA A 738 25.06 -26.07 -18.81
C ALA A 738 24.94 -26.40 -20.31
N ALA A 739 24.01 -25.77 -21.02
CA ALA A 739 23.84 -25.94 -22.47
C ALA A 739 25.01 -25.35 -23.28
N ALA A 740 25.52 -24.17 -22.89
CA ALA A 740 26.68 -23.55 -23.54
C ALA A 740 27.94 -24.41 -23.39
N ILE A 741 28.24 -24.87 -22.17
CA ILE A 741 29.40 -25.75 -21.90
C ILE A 741 29.24 -27.11 -22.61
N ALA A 742 28.02 -27.65 -22.68
CA ALA A 742 27.74 -28.88 -23.42
C ALA A 742 27.84 -28.71 -24.96
N ALA A 743 27.60 -27.51 -25.49
CA ALA A 743 27.81 -27.19 -26.90
C ALA A 743 29.31 -27.01 -27.22
N GLU A 744 30.05 -26.38 -26.32
CA GLU A 744 31.50 -26.18 -26.43
C GLU A 744 32.27 -27.52 -26.38
N ARG A 745 31.87 -28.43 -25.48
CA ARG A 745 32.39 -29.81 -25.43
C ARG A 745 32.13 -30.61 -26.72
N ARG A 746 30.98 -30.39 -27.38
CA ARG A 746 30.65 -31.02 -28.67
C ARG A 746 31.47 -30.47 -29.82
N LEU A 747 31.78 -29.17 -29.82
CA LEU A 747 32.66 -28.55 -30.81
C LEU A 747 34.10 -29.07 -30.68
N GLY A 748 34.60 -29.26 -29.46
CA GLY A 748 35.92 -29.85 -29.21
C GLY A 748 36.06 -31.30 -29.72
N GLN A 749 35.02 -32.12 -29.58
CA GLN A 749 35.01 -33.51 -30.06
C GLN A 749 34.88 -33.66 -31.58
N SER A 750 34.46 -32.60 -32.28
CA SER A 750 34.39 -32.58 -33.76
C SER A 750 35.70 -32.18 -34.45
N ARG A 751 36.72 -31.80 -33.67
CA ARG A 751 38.06 -31.38 -34.16
C ARG A 751 39.17 -32.39 -33.85
N THR A 752 38.81 -33.56 -33.32
CA THR A 752 39.65 -34.75 -33.12
C THR A 752 39.05 -35.89 -33.90
#